data_AF-A0A1F8KU06-F1
#
_entry.id   AF-A0A1F8KU06-F1
#
_cell.length_a   1.000
_cell.length_b   1.000
_cell.length_c   1.000
_cell.angle_alpha   90.00
_cell.angle_beta   90.00
_cell.angle_gamma   90.00
#
_symmetry.space_group_name_H-M   'P 1'
#
loop_
_entity.id
_entity.type
_entity.pdbx_description
1 polymer ?
#
loop_
_entity_poly.entity_id
_entity_poly.type
_entity_poly.pdbx_seq_one_letter_code
_entity_poly.pdbx_strand_id
1 'polypeptide(L)'
;MKFEYQEDDVIWIDDRFTNGYSRRDAIPIIGINEVLKFLVSVGELTIDVYFAILNRIRASNLRFIPVQSDEILYHIRQARLDNGHLIETQEIINLKSYIAASLFHGRILQCPPMQDGSSNQMGEVEFLLSLGREIIGAIIELWISDVDENTCLTKADWLLSNLYLDHLGMSEAITWQRPNQNDLFLLAVSLSSFIGQAITIPAKEEGGIQNRRQKYLDWIYHRLLKTKFEANPALLPTIVEILKSSLFRREDDTLKSVPKSVRMAFLQKYYDDLPENIKNEFALDSELMNSLGYTSLIRIGELEFEPREFLSALSVAINDNTASVKSLGSEEEFQIKRIDTVGESAVTLINLDDGIGLNIQDDIFALLSNSPSIREETLLRHPTWFDCDNQTLEKIVSEIVSKDNPQERVELAEKWRNSSAVTFYKKLYDQLSRREPFELAIFRPINAEALLRHHRLRMSIEDGRRFQEVINSSSKDLLQEVGLFEAISRFSGLPIPLPKSLVDAAKSLSPDEKRKFVKRCLNITGSPLSKFHFIHLLAHISTDEHAYHRLARRIIRNLLKTDDSEFDAFFSVLSWINNDFNLWPETRIMPKHIRLFLVWAHSHRIFTIFKSLGAPDDWLESVFKSQYQPITSDLFERDLSLYCDVANPKQVNRPSFVLSGFQYCLGEKTNDYLDETSKALFLKEVFTEIDGKSGPHLSLIRDLSRASNVLESFLGESFVLMLKPILGDELSNQFRQDNFELLVNQAIDRLIENNDDFLSWSHLHGVLGGLPPYENLVNRQIKLFSQCQFAHLIEEDMNLGILAIHTASIQVPHLDNDNLRSKLQSEIINIASVLAKKDIMQKPKDEQHSTNESVEQQIYEILLDSALNLSITSNHAIGDFGVIINKLIDINPSMIPVIRYMVQRLYDELPINQAKNLSSILVRLRADRVYS
;
A
#
# COMPACT_ATOMS: atom_id res chain seq x y z
N MET A 1 34.83 46.57 -34.27
CA MET A 1 36.19 46.02 -34.04
C MET A 1 36.13 44.52 -34.25
N LYS A 2 37.00 43.95 -35.09
CA LYS A 2 37.23 42.49 -35.12
C LYS A 2 38.30 42.19 -34.06
N PHE A 3 38.04 41.20 -33.21
CA PHE A 3 39.01 40.69 -32.24
C PHE A 3 39.91 39.69 -32.97
N GLU A 4 41.23 39.89 -32.96
CA GLU A 4 42.20 38.91 -33.45
C GLU A 4 42.60 38.02 -32.27
N TYR A 5 42.34 36.71 -32.38
CA TYR A 5 42.56 35.76 -31.29
C TYR A 5 43.85 34.97 -31.44
N GLN A 6 44.45 34.58 -30.32
CA GLN A 6 45.57 33.65 -30.22
C GLN A 6 45.09 32.23 -29.87
N GLU A 7 45.95 31.23 -30.04
CA GLU A 7 45.61 29.80 -29.86
C GLU A 7 45.18 29.45 -28.43
N ASP A 8 45.74 30.15 -27.43
CA ASP A 8 45.46 29.94 -26.00
C ASP A 8 44.44 30.93 -25.40
N ASP A 9 43.81 31.77 -26.24
CA ASP A 9 42.79 32.69 -25.74
C ASP A 9 41.58 31.92 -25.20
N VAL A 10 40.98 32.46 -24.13
CA VAL A 10 39.71 31.99 -23.58
C VAL A 10 38.79 33.19 -23.35
N ILE A 11 37.50 33.02 -23.62
CA ILE A 11 36.49 34.04 -23.27
C ILE A 11 35.85 33.62 -21.96
N TRP A 12 36.19 34.30 -20.87
CA TRP A 12 35.51 34.12 -19.60
C TRP A 12 34.27 35.00 -19.54
N ILE A 13 33.09 34.38 -19.47
CA ILE A 13 31.82 35.08 -19.25
C ILE A 13 30.87 34.25 -18.36
N ASP A 14 30.25 34.92 -17.40
CA ASP A 14 29.23 34.33 -16.53
C ASP A 14 27.85 34.86 -16.92
N ASP A 15 27.43 34.51 -18.14
CA ASP A 15 26.12 34.84 -18.72
C ASP A 15 25.52 33.60 -19.39
N ARG A 16 24.32 33.21 -18.97
CA ARG A 16 23.68 31.97 -19.44
C ARG A 16 23.36 31.98 -20.93
N PHE A 17 23.04 33.16 -21.48
CA PHE A 17 22.77 33.28 -22.92
C PHE A 17 24.05 33.06 -23.73
N THR A 18 25.15 33.68 -23.32
CA THR A 18 26.44 33.60 -24.01
C THR A 18 27.11 32.23 -23.82
N ASN A 19 27.00 31.63 -22.62
CA ASN A 19 27.51 30.28 -22.34
C ASN A 19 26.71 29.17 -23.05
N GLY A 20 25.56 29.48 -23.65
CA GLY A 20 24.87 28.59 -24.58
C GLY A 20 25.68 28.32 -25.87
N TYR A 21 26.72 29.11 -26.14
CA TYR A 21 27.68 28.87 -27.22
C TYR A 21 28.95 28.26 -26.62
N SER A 22 29.40 27.12 -27.14
CA SER A 22 30.65 26.51 -26.66
C SER A 22 31.89 27.29 -27.08
N ARG A 23 31.79 28.05 -28.18
CA ARG A 23 32.89 28.84 -28.76
C ARG A 23 32.37 30.10 -29.45
N ARG A 24 33.23 31.12 -29.52
CA ARG A 24 33.14 32.19 -30.52
C ARG A 24 34.28 31.99 -31.51
N ASP A 25 33.95 31.76 -32.78
CA ASP A 25 34.92 31.37 -33.80
C ASP A 25 35.69 30.09 -33.36
N ALA A 26 36.98 30.18 -33.03
CA ALA A 26 37.77 29.06 -32.50
C ALA A 26 37.97 29.10 -30.97
N ILE A 27 37.60 30.20 -30.31
CA ILE A 27 37.93 30.48 -28.92
C ILE A 27 36.89 29.83 -28.00
N PRO A 28 37.27 29.02 -27.00
CA PRO A 28 36.34 28.47 -26.02
C PRO A 28 35.75 29.58 -25.15
N ILE A 29 34.45 29.45 -24.87
CA ILE A 29 33.74 30.24 -23.87
C ILE A 29 33.71 29.42 -22.57
N ILE A 30 34.18 30.01 -21.47
CA ILE A 30 34.28 29.36 -20.16
C ILE A 30 33.57 30.21 -19.09
N GLY A 31 33.06 29.56 -18.05
CA GLY A 31 32.45 30.21 -16.90
C GLY A 31 33.35 30.15 -15.66
N ILE A 32 32.82 30.66 -14.55
CA ILE A 32 33.50 30.65 -13.25
C ILE A 32 33.93 29.25 -12.81
N ASN A 33 33.16 28.21 -13.14
CA ASN A 33 33.47 26.85 -12.67
C ASN A 33 34.73 26.29 -13.34
N GLU A 34 34.89 26.49 -14.65
CA GLU A 34 36.08 26.06 -15.39
C GLU A 34 37.32 26.80 -14.90
N VAL A 35 37.20 28.11 -14.64
CA VAL A 35 38.30 28.93 -14.09
C VAL A 35 38.74 28.41 -12.72
N LEU A 36 37.79 28.18 -11.81
CA LEU A 36 38.11 27.69 -10.48
C LEU A 36 38.76 26.29 -10.51
N LYS A 37 38.24 25.38 -11.35
CA LYS A 37 38.83 24.04 -11.53
C LYS A 37 40.23 24.10 -12.12
N PHE A 38 40.47 25.00 -13.07
CA PHE A 38 41.80 25.22 -13.63
C PHE A 38 42.77 25.71 -12.55
N LEU A 39 42.38 26.67 -11.72
CA LEU A 39 43.22 27.17 -10.63
C LEU A 39 43.56 26.07 -9.60
N VAL A 40 42.63 25.15 -9.33
CA VAL A 40 42.92 23.96 -8.51
C VAL A 40 43.90 23.02 -9.22
N SER A 41 43.72 22.76 -10.52
CA SER A 41 44.56 21.82 -11.26
C SER A 41 46.02 22.30 -11.41
N VAL A 42 46.25 23.62 -11.43
CA VAL A 42 47.60 24.21 -11.42
C VAL A 42 48.15 24.49 -10.02
N GLY A 43 47.38 24.20 -8.96
CA GLY A 43 47.81 24.34 -7.56
C GLY A 43 47.75 25.76 -6.98
N GLU A 44 47.16 26.72 -7.71
CA GLU A 44 46.96 28.11 -7.25
C GLU A 44 45.79 28.23 -6.24
N LEU A 45 44.88 27.25 -6.24
CA LEU A 45 43.83 27.09 -5.23
C LEU A 45 43.89 25.71 -4.58
N THR A 46 43.73 25.66 -3.25
CA THR A 46 43.48 24.39 -2.55
C THR A 46 42.03 23.96 -2.71
N ILE A 47 41.76 22.66 -2.51
CA ILE A 47 40.41 22.09 -2.55
C ILE A 47 39.50 22.74 -1.49
N ASP A 48 40.00 22.99 -0.28
CA ASP A 48 39.21 23.62 0.79
C ASP A 48 38.78 25.04 0.41
N VAL A 49 39.69 25.81 -0.22
CA VAL A 49 39.40 27.17 -0.69
C VAL A 49 38.42 27.13 -1.86
N TYR A 50 38.58 26.16 -2.77
CA TYR A 50 37.64 25.95 -3.89
C TYR A 50 36.21 25.74 -3.40
N PHE A 51 35.98 24.80 -2.48
CA PHE A 51 34.65 24.54 -1.95
C PHE A 51 34.12 25.68 -1.07
N ALA A 52 34.99 26.41 -0.35
CA ALA A 52 34.57 27.61 0.37
C ALA A 52 34.08 28.72 -0.59
N ILE A 53 34.73 28.89 -1.75
CA ILE A 53 34.30 29.83 -2.79
C ILE A 53 32.95 29.38 -3.39
N LEU A 54 32.83 28.11 -3.77
CA LEU A 54 31.56 27.57 -4.28
C LEU A 54 30.44 27.76 -3.26
N ASN A 55 30.69 27.49 -1.99
CA ASN A 55 29.67 27.66 -0.94
C ASN A 55 29.21 29.12 -0.80
N ARG A 56 30.14 30.10 -0.92
CA ARG A 56 29.77 31.52 -0.96
C ARG A 56 28.90 31.85 -2.17
N ILE A 57 29.23 31.29 -3.33
CA ILE A 57 28.43 31.44 -4.55
C ILE A 57 27.02 30.85 -4.35
N ARG A 58 26.91 29.67 -3.71
CA ARG A 58 25.62 29.06 -3.35
C ARG A 58 24.83 29.95 -2.37
N ALA A 59 25.50 30.47 -1.34
CA ALA A 59 24.90 31.34 -0.32
C ALA A 59 24.34 32.64 -0.93
N SER A 60 25.02 33.19 -1.94
CA SER A 60 24.59 34.34 -2.75
C SER A 60 23.50 34.00 -3.77
N ASN A 61 23.11 32.73 -3.92
CA ASN A 61 22.06 32.26 -4.81
C ASN A 61 22.32 32.55 -6.30
N LEU A 62 23.58 32.43 -6.76
CA LEU A 62 23.94 32.48 -8.19
C LEU A 62 23.61 31.13 -8.85
N ARG A 63 22.39 31.01 -9.36
CA ARG A 63 21.74 29.75 -9.77
C ARG A 63 22.31 29.12 -11.04
N PHE A 64 22.03 27.82 -11.19
CA PHE A 64 22.36 26.96 -12.34
C PHE A 64 23.85 26.70 -12.58
N ILE A 65 24.70 27.05 -11.61
CA ILE A 65 26.06 26.50 -11.53
C ILE A 65 25.95 25.00 -11.19
N PRO A 66 26.59 24.10 -11.96
CA PRO A 66 26.54 22.66 -11.71
C PRO A 66 26.97 22.29 -10.30
N VAL A 67 26.26 21.35 -9.68
CA VAL A 67 26.64 20.73 -8.41
C VAL A 67 27.30 19.39 -8.72
N GLN A 68 28.40 19.07 -8.06
CA GLN A 68 29.14 17.83 -8.29
C GLN A 68 29.20 16.97 -7.03
N SER A 69 29.37 15.66 -7.23
CA SER A 69 29.45 14.66 -6.17
C SER A 69 30.57 14.94 -5.16
N ASP A 70 31.71 15.46 -5.60
CA ASP A 70 32.83 15.86 -4.75
C ASP A 70 32.50 17.03 -3.81
N GLU A 71 31.78 18.07 -4.28
CA GLU A 71 31.25 19.17 -3.46
C GLU A 71 30.29 18.64 -2.38
N ILE A 72 29.36 17.77 -2.77
CA ILE A 72 28.40 17.15 -1.85
C ILE A 72 29.14 16.34 -0.78
N LEU A 73 30.07 15.47 -1.21
CA LEU A 73 30.85 14.60 -0.33
C LEU A 73 31.74 15.39 0.63
N TYR A 74 32.36 16.46 0.14
CA TYR A 74 33.22 17.33 0.95
C TYR A 74 32.45 17.90 2.15
N HIS A 75 31.26 18.46 1.92
CA HIS A 75 30.45 19.04 2.99
C HIS A 75 29.79 17.98 3.89
N ILE A 76 29.22 16.91 3.32
CA ILE A 76 28.52 15.88 4.09
C ILE A 76 29.47 15.09 5.01
N ARG A 77 30.73 14.88 4.61
CA ARG A 77 31.72 14.17 5.42
C ARG A 77 32.10 14.94 6.68
N GLN A 78 32.08 16.28 6.63
CA GLN A 78 32.42 17.16 7.75
C GLN A 78 31.26 17.34 8.75
N ALA A 79 30.02 17.06 8.35
CA ALA A 79 28.88 17.13 9.26
C ALA A 79 28.96 16.09 10.37
N ARG A 80 28.62 16.54 11.59
CA ARG A 80 28.56 15.72 12.80
C ARG A 80 27.23 15.00 12.89
N LEU A 81 27.25 13.88 13.60
CA LEU A 81 26.05 13.13 13.96
C LEU A 81 25.77 13.31 15.45
N ASP A 82 24.50 13.46 15.80
CA ASP A 82 24.03 13.48 17.19
C ASP A 82 22.76 12.63 17.30
N ASN A 83 22.75 11.69 18.25
CA ASN A 83 21.66 10.71 18.45
C ASN A 83 21.15 10.03 17.15
N GLY A 84 22.04 9.75 16.19
CA GLY A 84 21.68 9.10 14.92
C GLY A 84 21.15 10.07 13.84
N HIS A 85 21.13 11.37 14.09
CA HIS A 85 20.73 12.41 13.14
C HIS A 85 21.92 13.25 12.69
N LEU A 86 21.87 13.71 11.44
CA LEU A 86 22.86 14.64 10.90
C LEU A 86 22.58 16.07 11.40
N ILE A 87 23.56 16.69 12.04
CA ILE A 87 23.51 18.12 12.36
C ILE A 87 23.92 18.90 11.11
N GLU A 88 22.98 19.67 10.57
CA GLU A 88 23.22 20.49 9.37
C GLU A 88 24.23 21.61 9.67
N THR A 89 25.30 21.67 8.87
CA THR A 89 26.23 22.81 8.85
C THR A 89 25.69 23.91 7.95
N GLN A 90 26.16 25.15 8.12
CA GLN A 90 25.75 26.25 7.26
C GLN A 90 26.05 25.96 5.78
N GLU A 91 27.15 25.26 5.50
CA GLU A 91 27.56 24.87 4.18
C GLU A 91 26.55 23.93 3.51
N ILE A 92 26.06 22.93 4.26
CA ILE A 92 25.05 21.97 3.80
C ILE A 92 23.69 22.66 3.63
N ILE A 93 23.32 23.55 4.54
CA ILE A 93 22.11 24.38 4.40
C ILE A 93 22.17 25.19 3.10
N ASN A 94 23.31 25.84 2.83
CA ASN A 94 23.51 26.61 1.61
C ASN A 94 23.37 25.74 0.35
N LEU A 95 23.95 24.54 0.35
CA LEU A 95 23.87 23.59 -0.76
C LEU A 95 22.42 23.10 -0.99
N LYS A 96 21.73 22.67 0.07
CA LYS A 96 20.33 22.25 0.04
C LYS A 96 19.41 23.34 -0.50
N SER A 97 19.48 24.54 0.09
CA SER A 97 18.66 25.68 -0.34
C SER A 97 18.99 26.10 -1.77
N TYR A 98 20.25 26.02 -2.19
CA TYR A 98 20.65 26.35 -3.55
C TYR A 98 20.06 25.39 -4.60
N ILE A 99 20.14 24.08 -4.37
CA ILE A 99 19.58 23.06 -5.26
C ILE A 99 18.08 23.27 -5.37
N ALA A 100 17.39 23.39 -4.24
CA ALA A 100 15.96 23.61 -4.17
C ALA A 100 15.54 24.93 -4.86
N ALA A 101 16.27 26.03 -4.63
CA ALA A 101 16.00 27.31 -5.29
C ALA A 101 16.23 27.27 -6.81
N SER A 102 17.22 26.50 -7.28
CA SER A 102 17.50 26.31 -8.71
C SER A 102 16.35 25.54 -9.39
N LEU A 103 15.84 24.48 -8.76
CA LEU A 103 14.68 23.75 -9.26
C LEU A 103 13.40 24.58 -9.19
N PHE A 104 13.14 25.28 -8.07
CA PHE A 104 11.93 26.09 -7.88
C PHE A 104 11.80 27.21 -8.92
N HIS A 105 12.93 27.83 -9.29
CA HIS A 105 12.96 28.85 -10.34
C HIS A 105 13.32 28.30 -11.71
N GLY A 106 13.41 26.98 -11.88
CA GLY A 106 13.94 26.34 -13.08
C GLY A 106 13.07 26.52 -14.33
N ARG A 107 11.87 27.11 -14.23
CA ARG A 107 11.05 27.53 -15.39
C ARG A 107 11.76 28.46 -16.38
N ILE A 108 12.87 29.07 -15.96
CA ILE A 108 13.72 29.93 -16.80
C ILE A 108 14.85 29.17 -17.49
N LEU A 109 14.97 27.85 -17.29
CA LEU A 109 15.89 26.99 -18.03
C LEU A 109 15.39 26.82 -19.45
N GLN A 110 16.30 26.93 -20.41
CA GLN A 110 16.02 26.59 -21.80
C GLN A 110 15.86 25.07 -21.91
N CYS A 111 14.69 24.59 -22.29
CA CYS A 111 14.43 23.16 -22.43
C CYS A 111 13.89 22.87 -23.84
N PRO A 112 14.26 21.74 -24.45
CA PRO A 112 13.77 21.36 -25.76
C PRO A 112 12.26 21.02 -25.73
N PRO A 113 11.52 21.22 -26.83
CA PRO A 113 12.03 21.59 -28.15
C PRO A 113 12.44 23.08 -28.23
N MET A 114 13.66 23.33 -28.72
CA MET A 114 14.18 24.67 -28.99
C MET A 114 13.75 25.14 -30.39
N GLN A 115 13.79 26.45 -30.65
CA GLN A 115 13.49 26.97 -31.99
C GLN A 115 14.52 26.47 -33.02
N ASP A 116 14.08 26.19 -34.25
CA ASP A 116 14.96 25.79 -35.36
C ASP A 116 16.08 26.82 -35.56
N GLY A 117 17.33 26.35 -35.60
CA GLY A 117 18.52 27.21 -35.70
C GLY A 117 19.07 27.73 -34.36
N SER A 118 18.48 27.36 -33.22
CA SER A 118 19.08 27.61 -31.90
C SER A 118 20.48 27.00 -31.82
N SER A 119 21.43 27.74 -31.24
CA SER A 119 22.83 27.31 -31.07
C SER A 119 22.99 26.13 -30.12
N ASN A 120 22.08 26.01 -29.14
CA ASN A 120 22.01 24.89 -28.23
C ASN A 120 20.65 24.18 -28.36
N GLN A 121 20.60 23.18 -29.24
CA GLN A 121 19.38 22.40 -29.52
C GLN A 121 18.90 21.56 -28.32
N MET A 122 19.80 21.23 -27.40
CA MET A 122 19.47 20.44 -26.19
C MET A 122 19.11 21.34 -24.99
N GLY A 123 19.24 22.66 -25.13
CA GLY A 123 19.04 23.62 -24.05
C GLY A 123 19.94 23.35 -22.84
N GLU A 124 19.45 23.69 -21.66
CA GLU A 124 20.15 23.56 -20.37
C GLU A 124 19.70 22.30 -19.59
N VAL A 125 19.10 21.31 -20.26
CA VAL A 125 18.62 20.07 -19.63
C VAL A 125 19.76 19.28 -18.97
N GLU A 126 20.99 19.43 -19.46
CA GLU A 126 22.16 18.78 -18.86
C GLU A 126 22.38 19.18 -17.39
N PHE A 127 21.98 20.39 -16.98
CA PHE A 127 22.00 20.79 -15.57
C PHE A 127 21.12 19.86 -14.71
N LEU A 128 19.92 19.49 -15.18
CA LEU A 128 18.99 18.63 -14.46
C LEU A 128 19.46 17.17 -14.46
N LEU A 129 19.92 16.69 -15.62
CA LEU A 129 20.41 15.32 -15.76
C LEU A 129 21.66 15.09 -14.92
N SER A 130 22.61 16.03 -14.95
CA SER A 130 23.81 15.97 -14.12
C SER A 130 23.48 16.04 -12.63
N LEU A 131 22.59 16.94 -12.19
CA LEU A 131 22.21 17.07 -10.78
C LEU A 131 21.74 15.74 -10.17
N GLY A 132 20.83 15.03 -10.84
CA GLY A 132 20.36 13.72 -10.37
C GLY A 132 21.49 12.69 -10.30
N ARG A 133 22.33 12.61 -11.34
CA ARG A 133 23.47 11.68 -11.39
C ARG A 133 24.51 11.96 -10.31
N GLU A 134 24.85 13.23 -10.08
CA GLU A 134 25.86 13.64 -9.09
C GLU A 134 25.39 13.39 -7.66
N ILE A 135 24.10 13.55 -7.36
CA ILE A 135 23.54 13.18 -6.05
C ILE A 135 23.58 11.66 -5.83
N ILE A 136 23.16 10.87 -6.84
CA ILE A 136 23.26 9.40 -6.77
C ILE A 136 24.71 8.97 -6.61
N GLY A 137 25.63 9.57 -7.37
CA GLY A 137 27.07 9.31 -7.29
C GLY A 137 27.62 9.60 -5.89
N ALA A 138 27.25 10.73 -5.28
CA ALA A 138 27.63 11.04 -3.90
C ALA A 138 27.11 10.00 -2.89
N ILE A 139 25.89 9.51 -3.07
CA ILE A 139 25.33 8.42 -2.24
C ILE A 139 26.17 7.15 -2.42
N ILE A 140 26.42 6.71 -3.66
CA ILE A 140 27.22 5.51 -3.96
C ILE A 140 28.64 5.62 -3.37
N GLU A 141 29.30 6.76 -3.52
CA GLU A 141 30.64 7.01 -2.99
C GLU A 141 30.71 7.00 -1.45
N LEU A 142 29.63 7.39 -0.74
CA LEU A 142 29.55 7.18 0.70
C LEU A 142 29.58 5.68 1.04
N TRP A 143 28.86 4.85 0.27
CA TRP A 143 28.81 3.40 0.50
C TRP A 143 30.09 2.68 0.10
N ILE A 144 30.85 3.21 -0.87
CA ILE A 144 32.20 2.74 -1.24
C ILE A 144 33.21 3.06 -0.13
N SER A 145 33.07 4.21 0.54
CA SER A 145 34.02 4.66 1.54
C SER A 145 34.07 3.76 2.79
N ASP A 146 35.25 3.72 3.43
CA ASP A 146 35.52 2.90 4.62
C ASP A 146 35.01 3.57 5.91
N VAL A 147 33.75 3.98 5.90
CA VAL A 147 33.04 4.60 7.01
C VAL A 147 32.10 3.56 7.64
N ASP A 148 31.91 3.63 8.95
CA ASP A 148 30.97 2.76 9.64
C ASP A 148 29.56 2.84 9.03
N GLU A 149 28.85 1.73 9.10
CA GLU A 149 27.56 1.56 8.42
C GLU A 149 26.50 2.56 8.90
N ASN A 150 26.42 2.82 10.21
CA ASN A 150 25.42 3.72 10.76
C ASN A 150 25.65 5.15 10.26
N THR A 151 26.91 5.62 10.29
CA THR A 151 27.26 6.93 9.74
C THR A 151 26.96 7.04 8.25
N CYS A 152 27.26 5.98 7.48
CA CYS A 152 26.94 5.93 6.06
C CYS A 152 25.44 6.01 5.80
N LEU A 153 24.65 5.21 6.52
CA LEU A 153 23.19 5.17 6.42
C LEU A 153 22.58 6.53 6.75
N THR A 154 22.93 7.14 7.89
CA THR A 154 22.40 8.45 8.29
C THR A 154 22.72 9.54 7.25
N LYS A 155 23.94 9.56 6.72
CA LYS A 155 24.35 10.55 5.71
C LYS A 155 23.66 10.31 4.36
N ALA A 156 23.56 9.07 3.92
CA ALA A 156 22.89 8.71 2.67
C ALA A 156 21.38 8.98 2.74
N ASP A 157 20.73 8.71 3.88
CA ASP A 157 19.33 9.02 4.12
C ASP A 157 19.07 10.53 4.13
N TRP A 158 19.98 11.31 4.71
CA TRP A 158 19.90 12.77 4.65
C TRP A 158 19.99 13.26 3.20
N LEU A 159 20.96 12.77 2.40
CA LEU A 159 21.11 13.16 0.98
C LEU A 159 19.85 12.83 0.16
N LEU A 160 19.31 11.62 0.36
CA LEU A 160 18.11 11.17 -0.33
C LEU A 160 16.89 12.04 0.04
N SER A 161 16.71 12.34 1.32
CA SER A 161 15.54 13.08 1.83
C SER A 161 15.59 14.59 1.58
N ASN A 162 16.79 15.15 1.38
CA ASN A 162 16.99 16.61 1.28
C ASN A 162 17.40 17.08 -0.11
N LEU A 163 18.23 16.32 -0.84
CA LEU A 163 18.79 16.76 -2.12
C LEU A 163 18.13 16.05 -3.31
N TYR A 164 17.87 14.75 -3.19
CA TYR A 164 17.42 13.94 -4.32
C TYR A 164 15.96 14.25 -4.72
N LEU A 165 15.74 14.34 -6.04
CA LEU A 165 14.45 14.35 -6.71
C LEU A 165 14.65 13.57 -8.01
N ASP A 166 13.73 12.69 -8.39
CA ASP A 166 13.90 11.95 -9.65
C ASP A 166 13.71 12.86 -10.88
N HIS A 167 14.16 12.41 -12.06
CA HIS A 167 14.11 13.24 -13.27
C HIS A 167 12.68 13.63 -13.67
N LEU A 168 11.67 12.80 -13.36
CA LEU A 168 10.28 13.18 -13.58
C LEU A 168 9.92 14.33 -12.65
N GLY A 169 10.17 14.21 -11.35
CA GLY A 169 9.91 15.28 -10.39
C GLY A 169 10.65 16.58 -10.71
N MET A 170 11.91 16.50 -11.14
CA MET A 170 12.66 17.68 -11.61
C MET A 170 11.99 18.33 -12.82
N SER A 171 11.60 17.52 -13.83
CA SER A 171 10.94 18.04 -15.03
C SER A 171 9.61 18.73 -14.72
N GLU A 172 8.83 18.19 -13.78
CA GLU A 172 7.55 18.78 -13.36
C GLU A 172 7.75 20.03 -12.50
N ALA A 173 8.75 20.03 -11.60
CA ALA A 173 9.07 21.19 -10.77
C ALA A 173 9.46 22.42 -11.61
N ILE A 174 10.08 22.20 -12.78
CA ILE A 174 10.44 23.28 -13.71
C ILE A 174 9.41 23.51 -14.83
N THR A 175 8.29 22.77 -14.84
CA THR A 175 7.25 22.84 -15.87
C THR A 175 7.73 22.53 -17.30
N TRP A 176 8.64 21.57 -17.46
CA TRP A 176 9.19 21.22 -18.77
C TRP A 176 8.17 20.47 -19.65
N GLN A 177 7.75 21.10 -20.75
CA GLN A 177 6.89 20.50 -21.77
C GLN A 177 7.67 19.51 -22.65
N ARG A 178 7.55 18.21 -22.34
CA ARG A 178 8.22 17.12 -23.05
C ARG A 178 7.40 16.64 -24.27
N PRO A 179 8.00 16.43 -25.46
CA PRO A 179 7.28 15.94 -26.65
C PRO A 179 6.68 14.54 -26.50
N ASN A 180 7.39 13.65 -25.80
CA ASN A 180 6.94 12.30 -25.45
C ASN A 180 6.73 12.23 -23.94
N GLN A 181 5.48 12.30 -23.49
CA GLN A 181 5.13 12.11 -22.07
C GLN A 181 5.16 10.61 -21.73
N ASN A 182 6.35 10.08 -21.46
CA ASN A 182 6.49 8.76 -20.83
C ASN A 182 7.03 8.93 -19.40
N ASP A 183 6.13 9.29 -18.49
CA ASP A 183 6.44 9.55 -17.08
C ASP A 183 6.99 8.30 -16.39
N LEU A 184 6.44 7.12 -16.71
CA LEU A 184 6.91 5.84 -16.20
C LEU A 184 8.37 5.61 -16.57
N PHE A 185 8.73 5.80 -17.84
CA PHE A 185 10.10 5.61 -18.31
C PHE A 185 11.08 6.60 -17.66
N LEU A 186 10.71 7.88 -17.54
CA LEU A 186 11.59 8.89 -16.95
C LEU A 186 11.88 8.61 -15.46
N LEU A 187 10.87 8.16 -14.71
CA LEU A 187 11.04 7.68 -13.34
C LEU A 187 11.92 6.41 -13.31
N ALA A 188 11.64 5.43 -14.17
CA ALA A 188 12.40 4.18 -14.24
C ALA A 188 13.89 4.40 -14.54
N VAL A 189 14.24 5.34 -15.42
CA VAL A 189 15.64 5.72 -15.69
C VAL A 189 16.34 6.25 -14.44
N SER A 190 15.65 7.09 -13.66
CA SER A 190 16.21 7.63 -12.42
C SER A 190 16.44 6.54 -11.37
N LEU A 191 15.44 5.67 -11.17
CA LEU A 191 15.51 4.62 -10.15
C LEU A 191 16.45 3.46 -10.53
N SER A 192 16.52 3.11 -11.82
CA SER A 192 17.49 2.12 -12.31
C SER A 192 18.94 2.57 -12.10
N SER A 193 19.21 3.88 -11.99
CA SER A 193 20.54 4.40 -11.71
C SER A 193 21.03 4.04 -10.30
N PHE A 194 20.16 4.01 -9.28
CA PHE A 194 20.54 3.55 -7.93
C PHE A 194 20.97 2.08 -7.95
N ILE A 195 20.20 1.23 -8.63
CA ILE A 195 20.50 -0.21 -8.74
C ILE A 195 21.76 -0.39 -9.59
N GLY A 196 21.75 0.11 -10.82
CA GLY A 196 22.82 -0.14 -11.77
C GLY A 196 24.18 0.42 -11.37
N GLN A 197 24.24 1.56 -10.67
CA GLN A 197 25.51 2.07 -10.15
C GLN A 197 26.03 1.29 -8.94
N ALA A 198 25.19 0.55 -8.22
CA ALA A 198 25.61 -0.28 -7.08
C ALA A 198 26.66 -1.33 -7.45
N ILE A 199 26.78 -1.67 -8.74
CA ILE A 199 27.79 -2.59 -9.25
C ILE A 199 29.23 -2.12 -8.93
N THR A 200 29.44 -0.81 -8.75
CA THR A 200 30.75 -0.24 -8.37
C THR A 200 31.07 -0.41 -6.88
N ILE A 201 30.06 -0.67 -6.04
CA ILE A 201 30.26 -0.94 -4.62
C ILE A 201 30.96 -2.30 -4.48
N PRO A 202 32.09 -2.39 -3.76
CA PRO A 202 32.79 -3.65 -3.58
C PRO A 202 31.95 -4.68 -2.82
N ALA A 203 31.79 -5.87 -3.39
CA ALA A 203 31.26 -7.02 -2.69
C ALA A 203 32.36 -7.63 -1.79
N LYS A 204 32.63 -6.99 -0.64
CA LYS A 204 33.56 -7.52 0.38
C LYS A 204 32.94 -8.79 1.00
N GLU A 205 33.56 -9.94 0.80
CA GLU A 205 33.18 -11.20 1.47
C GLU A 205 33.95 -11.33 2.78
N GLU A 206 33.27 -11.22 3.92
CA GLU A 206 33.82 -11.65 5.21
C GLU A 206 32.80 -12.54 5.93
N GLY A 207 33.11 -13.83 6.06
CA GLY A 207 32.58 -14.70 7.12
C GLY A 207 31.06 -14.94 7.17
N GLY A 208 30.34 -14.86 6.05
CA GLY A 208 28.89 -15.11 6.02
C GLY A 208 28.02 -13.93 6.49
N ILE A 209 28.59 -12.73 6.63
CA ILE A 209 27.87 -11.47 6.87
C ILE A 209 27.53 -10.83 5.51
N GLN A 210 26.34 -10.21 5.41
CA GLN A 210 25.95 -9.44 4.21
C GLN A 210 27.06 -8.48 3.78
N ASN A 211 27.39 -8.48 2.49
CA ASN A 211 28.42 -7.59 1.96
C ASN A 211 27.91 -6.13 1.88
N ARG A 212 28.83 -5.16 1.75
CA ARG A 212 28.50 -3.72 1.71
C ARG A 212 27.51 -3.36 0.59
N ARG A 213 27.57 -4.06 -0.55
CA ARG A 213 26.66 -3.85 -1.68
C ARG A 213 25.24 -4.34 -1.36
N GLN A 214 25.11 -5.52 -0.76
CA GLN A 214 23.81 -6.06 -0.30
C GLN A 214 23.15 -5.10 0.68
N LYS A 215 23.90 -4.60 1.67
CA LYS A 215 23.38 -3.61 2.65
C LYS A 215 22.90 -2.33 2.00
N TYR A 216 23.62 -1.82 1.00
CA TYR A 216 23.19 -0.67 0.21
C TYR A 216 21.89 -0.96 -0.57
N LEU A 217 21.85 -2.09 -1.27
CA LEU A 217 20.73 -2.50 -2.10
C LEU A 217 19.47 -2.74 -1.25
N ASP A 218 19.62 -3.38 -0.10
CA ASP A 218 18.54 -3.57 0.89
C ASP A 218 18.05 -2.22 1.43
N TRP A 219 18.97 -1.32 1.80
CA TRP A 219 18.62 0.02 2.27
C TRP A 219 17.82 0.80 1.22
N ILE A 220 18.32 0.94 -0.01
CA ILE A 220 17.62 1.71 -1.05
C ILE A 220 16.31 1.04 -1.47
N TYR A 221 16.26 -0.29 -1.43
CA TYR A 221 15.05 -1.04 -1.70
C TYR A 221 13.94 -0.69 -0.71
N HIS A 222 14.21 -0.81 0.59
CA HIS A 222 13.22 -0.51 1.62
C HIS A 222 12.94 0.99 1.76
N ARG A 223 13.95 1.85 1.55
CA ARG A 223 13.81 3.30 1.75
C ARG A 223 13.05 4.00 0.62
N LEU A 224 13.16 3.53 -0.62
CA LEU A 224 12.61 4.22 -1.80
C LEU A 224 11.88 3.28 -2.78
N LEU A 225 12.50 2.16 -3.16
CA LEU A 225 11.99 1.38 -4.30
C LEU A 225 10.70 0.62 -3.99
N LYS A 226 10.60 0.04 -2.79
CA LYS A 226 9.47 -0.80 -2.37
C LYS A 226 8.14 -0.04 -2.52
N THR A 227 8.02 1.14 -1.92
CA THR A 227 6.80 1.96 -1.97
C THR A 227 6.48 2.43 -3.38
N LYS A 228 7.50 2.79 -4.17
CA LYS A 228 7.32 3.18 -5.58
C LYS A 228 6.79 2.02 -6.45
N PHE A 229 7.25 0.79 -6.20
CA PHE A 229 6.78 -0.41 -6.91
C PHE A 229 5.35 -0.78 -6.52
N GLU A 230 5.02 -0.69 -5.22
CA GLU A 230 3.66 -0.94 -4.72
C GLU A 230 2.65 0.07 -5.31
N ALA A 231 3.02 1.35 -5.37
CA ALA A 231 2.19 2.39 -5.98
C ALA A 231 2.06 2.24 -7.50
N ASN A 232 3.14 1.81 -8.17
CA ASN A 232 3.26 1.74 -9.63
C ASN A 232 3.82 0.37 -10.09
N PRO A 233 3.00 -0.70 -10.18
CA PRO A 233 3.52 -2.05 -10.43
C PRO A 233 4.23 -2.24 -11.78
N ALA A 234 3.91 -1.43 -12.79
CA ALA A 234 4.62 -1.43 -14.07
C ALA A 234 6.08 -0.93 -13.99
N LEU A 235 6.47 -0.31 -12.87
CA LEU A 235 7.78 0.31 -12.68
C LEU A 235 8.90 -0.73 -12.53
N LEU A 236 8.67 -1.82 -11.79
CA LEU A 236 9.66 -2.87 -11.58
C LEU A 236 10.05 -3.57 -12.91
N PRO A 237 9.11 -4.07 -13.73
CA PRO A 237 9.43 -4.63 -15.05
C PRO A 237 10.18 -3.63 -15.94
N THR A 238 9.76 -2.36 -15.93
CA THR A 238 10.41 -1.30 -16.74
C THR A 238 11.86 -1.06 -16.30
N ILE A 239 12.12 -0.99 -14.99
CA ILE A 239 13.48 -0.86 -14.44
C ILE A 239 14.33 -2.06 -14.81
N VAL A 240 13.80 -3.27 -14.67
CA VAL A 240 14.53 -4.50 -15.00
C VAL A 240 14.91 -4.53 -16.48
N GLU A 241 14.01 -4.13 -17.40
CA GLU A 241 14.36 -4.02 -18.83
C GLU A 241 15.45 -2.97 -19.11
N ILE A 242 15.44 -1.84 -18.40
CA ILE A 242 16.52 -0.83 -18.49
C ILE A 242 17.84 -1.43 -17.99
N LEU A 243 17.83 -2.17 -16.88
CA LEU A 243 19.04 -2.82 -16.35
C LEU A 243 19.55 -3.93 -17.27
N LYS A 244 18.66 -4.75 -17.85
CA LYS A 244 19.01 -5.78 -18.84
C LYS A 244 19.73 -5.17 -20.04
N SER A 245 19.18 -4.09 -20.60
CA SER A 245 19.76 -3.42 -21.76
C SER A 245 21.08 -2.71 -21.44
N SER A 246 21.18 -2.05 -20.27
CA SER A 246 22.35 -1.24 -19.90
C SER A 246 23.53 -2.03 -19.31
N LEU A 247 23.27 -3.13 -18.59
CA LEU A 247 24.31 -3.90 -17.88
C LEU A 247 24.56 -5.27 -18.52
N PHE A 248 23.51 -6.02 -18.81
CA PHE A 248 23.64 -7.45 -19.17
C PHE A 248 23.80 -7.67 -20.69
N ARG A 249 23.12 -6.86 -21.50
CA ARG A 249 23.14 -6.96 -22.97
C ARG A 249 24.07 -5.95 -23.65
N ARG A 250 24.82 -5.17 -22.86
CA ARG A 250 25.73 -4.14 -23.39
C ARG A 250 26.98 -4.78 -23.99
N GLU A 251 27.20 -4.53 -25.28
CA GLU A 251 28.43 -4.88 -26.00
C GLU A 251 29.18 -3.61 -26.38
N ASP A 252 29.94 -3.06 -25.44
CA ASP A 252 30.82 -1.91 -25.65
C ASP A 252 32.21 -2.36 -26.12
N ASP A 253 32.90 -1.57 -26.94
CA ASP A 253 34.26 -1.85 -27.41
C ASP A 253 35.26 -1.96 -26.24
N THR A 254 35.01 -1.25 -25.15
CA THR A 254 35.78 -1.36 -23.90
C THR A 254 35.61 -2.73 -23.23
N LEU A 255 34.39 -3.28 -23.25
CA LEU A 255 34.04 -4.56 -22.64
C LEU A 255 34.53 -5.77 -23.46
N LYS A 256 34.78 -5.61 -24.77
CA LYS A 256 35.34 -6.68 -25.62
C LYS A 256 36.73 -7.14 -25.17
N SER A 257 37.46 -6.30 -24.43
CA SER A 257 38.79 -6.63 -23.88
C SER A 257 38.73 -7.60 -22.69
N VAL A 258 37.59 -7.72 -22.02
CA VAL A 258 37.39 -8.60 -20.86
C VAL A 258 36.78 -9.93 -21.32
N PRO A 259 37.33 -11.10 -20.93
CA PRO A 259 36.74 -12.39 -21.28
C PRO A 259 35.27 -12.48 -20.86
N LYS A 260 34.40 -12.96 -21.75
CA LYS A 260 32.96 -13.11 -21.49
C LYS A 260 32.68 -13.88 -20.20
N SER A 261 33.43 -14.95 -19.92
CA SER A 261 33.28 -15.75 -18.69
C SER A 261 33.51 -14.94 -17.41
N VAL A 262 34.55 -14.09 -17.37
CA VAL A 262 34.83 -13.21 -16.23
C VAL A 262 33.73 -12.17 -16.06
N ARG A 263 33.25 -11.61 -17.19
CA ARG A 263 32.12 -10.66 -17.18
C ARG A 263 30.84 -11.31 -16.64
N MET A 264 30.50 -12.52 -17.11
CA MET A 264 29.30 -13.23 -16.63
C MET A 264 29.42 -13.63 -15.16
N ALA A 265 30.59 -14.10 -14.70
CA ALA A 265 30.81 -14.41 -13.29
C ALA A 265 30.65 -13.17 -12.38
N PHE A 266 31.12 -12.01 -12.84
CA PHE A 266 30.93 -10.75 -12.11
C PHE A 266 29.45 -10.32 -12.08
N LEU A 267 28.75 -10.45 -13.20
CA LEU A 267 27.30 -10.16 -13.30
C LEU A 267 26.45 -11.14 -12.48
N GLN A 268 26.86 -12.41 -12.40
CA GLN A 268 26.24 -13.42 -11.54
C GLN A 268 26.33 -13.01 -10.08
N LYS A 269 27.53 -12.67 -9.59
CA LYS A 269 27.71 -12.18 -8.22
C LYS A 269 26.90 -10.92 -7.94
N TYR A 270 26.82 -10.00 -8.91
CA TYR A 270 25.97 -8.83 -8.78
C TYR A 270 24.47 -9.18 -8.73
N TYR A 271 24.00 -10.15 -9.52
CA TYR A 271 22.63 -10.65 -9.46
C TYR A 271 22.32 -11.27 -8.09
N ASP A 272 23.24 -12.05 -7.52
CA ASP A 272 23.08 -12.66 -6.19
C ASP A 272 22.91 -11.60 -5.07
N ASP A 273 23.51 -10.43 -5.25
CA ASP A 273 23.42 -9.31 -4.31
C ASP A 273 22.09 -8.52 -4.40
N LEU A 274 21.27 -8.75 -5.45
CA LEU A 274 20.02 -8.00 -5.65
C LEU A 274 18.92 -8.42 -4.66
N PRO A 275 18.02 -7.49 -4.27
CA PRO A 275 16.82 -7.81 -3.49
C PRO A 275 15.93 -8.85 -4.19
N GLU A 276 15.29 -9.74 -3.43
CA GLU A 276 14.50 -10.87 -3.96
C GLU A 276 13.45 -10.46 -5.01
N ASN A 277 12.71 -9.39 -4.76
CA ASN A 277 11.68 -8.94 -5.70
C ASN A 277 12.26 -8.50 -7.06
N ILE A 278 13.47 -7.95 -7.08
CA ILE A 278 14.18 -7.60 -8.32
C ILE A 278 14.72 -8.88 -8.98
N LYS A 279 15.31 -9.80 -8.21
CA LYS A 279 15.79 -11.10 -8.71
C LYS A 279 14.69 -11.92 -9.37
N ASN A 280 13.52 -11.96 -8.75
CA ASN A 280 12.34 -12.68 -9.25
C ASN A 280 11.87 -12.12 -10.61
N GLU A 281 11.87 -10.80 -10.78
CA GLU A 281 11.53 -10.17 -12.06
C GLU A 281 12.59 -10.48 -13.15
N PHE A 282 13.88 -10.48 -12.79
CA PHE A 282 14.94 -10.94 -13.70
C PHE A 282 14.77 -12.41 -14.08
N ALA A 283 14.34 -13.26 -13.14
CA ALA A 283 14.17 -14.71 -13.34
C ALA A 283 13.10 -15.06 -14.38
N LEU A 284 12.21 -14.12 -14.73
CA LEU A 284 11.24 -14.28 -15.81
C LEU A 284 11.89 -14.39 -17.21
N ASP A 285 13.15 -13.95 -17.36
CA ASP A 285 13.92 -14.05 -18.60
C ASP A 285 14.86 -15.26 -18.56
N SER A 286 14.35 -16.41 -18.98
CA SER A 286 15.12 -17.66 -18.95
C SER A 286 16.39 -17.63 -19.80
N GLU A 287 16.43 -16.86 -20.90
CA GLU A 287 17.62 -16.73 -21.74
C GLU A 287 18.75 -16.02 -21.00
N LEU A 288 18.41 -14.91 -20.33
CA LEU A 288 19.34 -14.19 -19.48
C LEU A 288 19.82 -15.05 -18.30
N MET A 289 18.90 -15.71 -17.59
CA MET A 289 19.26 -16.54 -16.43
C MET A 289 20.21 -17.68 -16.80
N ASN A 290 19.95 -18.36 -17.93
CA ASN A 290 20.84 -19.38 -18.47
C ASN A 290 22.23 -18.80 -18.77
N SER A 291 22.30 -17.57 -19.31
CA SER A 291 23.57 -16.91 -19.60
C SER A 291 24.39 -16.56 -18.34
N LEU A 292 23.72 -16.38 -17.20
CA LEU A 292 24.32 -16.15 -15.88
C LEU A 292 24.63 -17.46 -15.13
N GLY A 293 24.33 -18.62 -15.73
CA GLY A 293 24.58 -19.93 -15.14
C GLY A 293 23.45 -20.46 -14.25
N TYR A 294 22.31 -19.78 -14.17
CA TYR A 294 21.12 -20.31 -13.50
C TYR A 294 20.27 -21.08 -14.51
N THR A 295 20.15 -22.38 -14.29
CA THR A 295 19.23 -23.24 -15.04
C THR A 295 18.00 -23.49 -14.17
N SER A 296 16.82 -23.65 -14.77
CA SER A 296 15.64 -24.14 -14.01
C SER A 296 15.89 -25.59 -13.61
N LEU A 297 15.66 -25.93 -12.35
CA LEU A 297 15.98 -27.25 -11.77
C LEU A 297 14.78 -27.77 -10.99
N ILE A 298 14.51 -29.06 -11.10
CA ILE A 298 13.61 -29.76 -10.18
C ILE A 298 14.44 -30.19 -8.97
N ARG A 299 14.13 -29.61 -7.80
CA ARG A 299 14.77 -29.94 -6.52
C ARG A 299 13.92 -30.90 -5.72
N ILE A 300 14.54 -31.99 -5.28
CA ILE A 300 13.93 -33.01 -4.44
C ILE A 300 14.90 -33.31 -3.30
N GLY A 301 14.65 -32.72 -2.13
CA GLY A 301 15.66 -32.68 -1.07
C GLY A 301 16.89 -31.92 -1.54
N GLU A 302 18.07 -32.54 -1.42
CA GLU A 302 19.36 -32.01 -1.91
C GLU A 302 19.65 -32.38 -3.38
N LEU A 303 18.78 -33.15 -4.03
CA LEU A 303 18.97 -33.61 -5.40
C LEU A 303 18.41 -32.58 -6.40
N GLU A 304 19.19 -32.32 -7.45
CA GLU A 304 18.81 -31.43 -8.55
C GLU A 304 18.67 -32.23 -9.84
N PHE A 305 17.63 -31.95 -10.62
CA PHE A 305 17.39 -32.60 -11.92
C PHE A 305 17.01 -31.58 -12.99
N GLU A 306 17.37 -31.85 -14.24
CA GLU A 306 16.91 -31.04 -15.38
C GLU A 306 15.40 -31.28 -15.57
N PRO A 307 14.56 -30.23 -15.67
CA PRO A 307 13.11 -30.40 -15.67
C PRO A 307 12.56 -31.30 -16.78
N ARG A 308 13.08 -31.21 -18.01
CA ARG A 308 12.60 -32.02 -19.15
C ARG A 308 13.04 -33.47 -19.01
N GLU A 309 14.29 -33.72 -18.63
CA GLU A 309 14.81 -35.07 -18.41
C GLU A 309 14.07 -35.75 -17.26
N PHE A 310 13.86 -35.04 -16.15
CA PHE A 310 13.15 -35.57 -14.99
C PHE A 310 11.67 -35.86 -15.31
N LEU A 311 10.93 -34.92 -15.91
CA LEU A 311 9.53 -35.14 -16.26
C LEU A 311 9.36 -36.23 -17.33
N SER A 312 10.31 -36.34 -18.27
CA SER A 312 10.32 -37.42 -19.25
C SER A 312 10.53 -38.78 -18.57
N ALA A 313 11.53 -38.90 -17.70
CA ALA A 313 11.78 -40.11 -16.93
C ALA A 313 10.59 -40.47 -16.01
N LEU A 314 9.99 -39.47 -15.35
CA LEU A 314 8.79 -39.65 -14.52
C LEU A 314 7.61 -40.17 -15.35
N SER A 315 7.42 -39.65 -16.57
CA SER A 315 6.39 -40.12 -17.50
C SER A 315 6.61 -41.57 -17.92
N VAL A 316 7.86 -41.95 -18.24
CA VAL A 316 8.19 -43.36 -18.54
C VAL A 316 7.94 -44.24 -17.32
N ALA A 317 8.40 -43.84 -16.12
CA ALA A 317 8.21 -44.64 -14.90
C ALA A 317 6.73 -44.88 -14.55
N ILE A 318 5.86 -43.89 -14.80
CA ILE A 318 4.43 -44.01 -14.50
C ILE A 318 3.71 -44.97 -15.45
N ASN A 319 4.15 -45.05 -16.70
CA ASN A 319 3.57 -45.90 -17.74
C ASN A 319 4.21 -47.29 -17.82
N ASP A 320 5.52 -47.38 -17.63
CA ASP A 320 6.36 -48.58 -17.82
C ASP A 320 7.01 -49.08 -16.50
N ASN A 321 6.48 -48.63 -15.36
CA ASN A 321 6.88 -48.93 -13.96
C ASN A 321 8.24 -48.39 -13.50
N THR A 322 9.24 -48.27 -14.37
CA THR A 322 10.58 -47.79 -14.00
C THR A 322 11.24 -46.95 -15.09
N ALA A 323 12.00 -45.93 -14.72
CA ALA A 323 12.88 -45.17 -15.60
C ALA A 323 14.15 -44.73 -14.85
N SER A 324 15.21 -44.37 -15.57
CA SER A 324 16.41 -43.77 -14.97
C SER A 324 16.46 -42.28 -15.26
N VAL A 325 16.99 -41.51 -14.30
CA VAL A 325 17.32 -40.10 -14.45
C VAL A 325 18.64 -39.82 -13.74
N LYS A 326 19.46 -38.92 -14.30
CA LYS A 326 20.70 -38.48 -13.66
C LYS A 326 20.47 -37.21 -12.88
N SER A 327 21.06 -37.12 -11.68
CA SER A 327 21.08 -35.85 -10.96
C SER A 327 22.11 -34.91 -11.59
N LEU A 328 21.81 -33.61 -11.59
CA LEU A 328 22.72 -32.58 -12.04
C LEU A 328 23.79 -32.33 -10.97
N GLY A 329 25.06 -32.27 -11.40
CA GLY A 329 26.19 -32.04 -10.51
C GLY A 329 26.79 -33.29 -9.85
N SER A 330 26.20 -34.47 -10.07
CA SER A 330 26.76 -35.77 -9.66
C SER A 330 26.73 -36.77 -10.83
N GLU A 331 27.55 -37.82 -10.76
CA GLU A 331 27.44 -38.97 -11.68
C GLU A 331 26.40 -40.00 -11.20
N GLU A 332 25.70 -39.69 -10.09
CA GLU A 332 24.74 -40.59 -9.45
C GLU A 332 23.50 -40.74 -10.33
N GLU A 333 23.17 -41.98 -10.67
CA GLU A 333 22.00 -42.34 -11.46
C GLU A 333 20.89 -42.84 -10.54
N PHE A 334 19.69 -42.27 -10.70
CA PHE A 334 18.52 -42.60 -9.91
C PHE A 334 17.51 -43.38 -10.75
N GLN A 335 17.02 -44.48 -10.21
CA GLN A 335 15.89 -45.21 -10.77
C GLN A 335 14.59 -44.68 -10.16
N ILE A 336 13.75 -44.06 -10.99
CA ILE A 336 12.37 -43.73 -10.64
C ILE A 336 11.53 -44.99 -10.78
N LYS A 337 10.85 -45.40 -9.72
CA LYS A 337 9.93 -46.54 -9.71
C LYS A 337 8.56 -46.10 -9.23
N ARG A 338 7.52 -46.47 -9.98
CA ARG A 338 6.13 -46.24 -9.56
C ARG A 338 5.80 -47.07 -8.31
N ILE A 339 5.11 -46.45 -7.36
CA ILE A 339 4.53 -47.12 -6.19
C ILE A 339 3.02 -47.13 -6.38
N ASP A 340 2.40 -48.30 -6.29
CA ASP A 340 0.95 -48.40 -6.24
C ASP A 340 0.48 -48.16 -4.80
N THR A 341 0.17 -46.90 -4.49
CA THR A 341 -0.48 -46.49 -3.24
C THR A 341 -1.99 -46.40 -3.41
N VAL A 342 -2.74 -46.74 -2.35
CA VAL A 342 -4.20 -46.63 -2.37
C VAL A 342 -4.59 -45.16 -2.40
N GLY A 343 -5.04 -44.68 -3.56
CA GLY A 343 -5.64 -43.36 -3.71
C GLY A 343 -4.69 -42.23 -4.07
N GLU A 344 -3.37 -42.41 -4.04
CA GLU A 344 -2.40 -41.39 -4.45
C GLU A 344 -1.39 -41.93 -5.47
N SER A 345 -0.97 -41.10 -6.43
CA SER A 345 0.17 -41.44 -7.30
C SER A 345 1.49 -41.11 -6.60
N ALA A 346 2.34 -42.14 -6.46
CA ALA A 346 3.61 -42.03 -5.79
C ALA A 346 4.73 -42.66 -6.63
N VAL A 347 5.93 -42.09 -6.51
CA VAL A 347 7.15 -42.65 -7.07
C VAL A 347 8.22 -42.74 -6.00
N THR A 348 9.09 -43.74 -6.09
CA THR A 348 10.35 -43.80 -5.34
C THR A 348 11.49 -43.47 -6.30
N LEU A 349 12.32 -42.50 -5.95
CA LEU A 349 13.65 -42.33 -6.53
C LEU A 349 14.64 -43.19 -5.74
N ILE A 350 15.18 -44.24 -6.37
CA ILE A 350 16.16 -45.14 -5.76
C ILE A 350 17.54 -44.74 -6.31
N ASN A 351 18.45 -44.31 -5.45
CA ASN A 351 19.84 -44.13 -5.85
C ASN A 351 20.46 -45.50 -6.18
N LEU A 352 21.01 -45.65 -7.38
CA LEU A 352 21.56 -46.94 -7.84
C LEU A 352 22.90 -47.29 -7.16
N ASP A 353 23.58 -46.33 -6.55
CA ASP A 353 24.89 -46.52 -5.92
C ASP A 353 24.78 -47.06 -4.47
N ASP A 354 23.83 -46.56 -3.68
CA ASP A 354 23.64 -46.96 -2.27
C ASP A 354 22.30 -47.67 -1.97
N GLY A 355 21.37 -47.69 -2.93
CA GLY A 355 20.06 -48.30 -2.80
C GLY A 355 19.07 -47.54 -1.92
N ILE A 356 19.38 -46.32 -1.48
CA ILE A 356 18.49 -45.49 -0.66
C ILE A 356 17.38 -44.90 -1.55
N GLY A 357 16.14 -45.09 -1.10
CA GLY A 357 14.94 -44.64 -1.82
C GLY A 357 14.31 -43.41 -1.17
N LEU A 358 14.00 -42.39 -1.96
CA LEU A 358 13.20 -41.23 -1.56
C LEU A 358 11.81 -41.30 -2.21
N ASN A 359 10.77 -41.30 -1.39
CA ASN A 359 9.39 -41.35 -1.86
C ASN A 359 8.86 -39.94 -2.12
N ILE A 360 8.29 -39.72 -3.31
CA ILE A 360 7.59 -38.51 -3.67
C ILE A 360 6.13 -38.87 -3.93
N GLN A 361 5.24 -38.10 -3.31
CA GLN A 361 3.79 -38.28 -3.41
C GLN A 361 3.18 -36.98 -3.90
N ASP A 362 2.61 -37.00 -5.11
CA ASP A 362 1.74 -35.95 -5.61
C ASP A 362 0.83 -36.54 -6.70
N ASP A 363 -0.47 -36.40 -6.53
CA ASP A 363 -1.47 -36.89 -7.48
C ASP A 363 -1.36 -36.26 -8.87
N ILE A 364 -0.69 -35.11 -8.99
CA ILE A 364 -0.49 -34.47 -10.29
C ILE A 364 0.33 -35.36 -11.24
N PHE A 365 1.13 -36.28 -10.70
CA PHE A 365 1.89 -37.23 -11.49
C PHE A 365 0.99 -38.18 -12.30
N ALA A 366 -0.23 -38.47 -11.85
CA ALA A 366 -1.17 -39.29 -12.62
C ALA A 366 -1.48 -38.69 -14.00
N LEU A 367 -1.30 -37.37 -14.17
CA LEU A 367 -1.47 -36.68 -15.44
C LEU A 367 -0.41 -37.05 -16.48
N LEU A 368 0.68 -37.71 -16.11
CA LEU A 368 1.69 -38.22 -17.03
C LEU A 368 1.32 -39.59 -17.63
N SER A 369 0.25 -40.21 -17.14
CA SER A 369 -0.29 -41.48 -17.67
C SER A 369 -0.70 -41.34 -19.15
N ASN A 370 -0.51 -42.41 -19.92
CA ASN A 370 -0.98 -42.51 -21.30
C ASN A 370 -2.49 -42.78 -21.41
N SER A 371 -3.14 -43.15 -20.29
CA SER A 371 -4.59 -43.40 -20.25
C SER A 371 -5.38 -42.10 -20.04
N PRO A 372 -6.23 -41.67 -21.00
CA PRO A 372 -7.07 -40.49 -20.83
C PRO A 372 -8.05 -40.62 -19.65
N SER A 373 -8.55 -41.82 -19.38
CA SER A 373 -9.50 -42.05 -18.27
C SER A 373 -8.85 -41.85 -16.90
N ILE A 374 -7.58 -42.26 -16.73
CA ILE A 374 -6.83 -42.02 -15.48
C ILE A 374 -6.61 -40.52 -15.27
N ARG A 375 -6.29 -39.79 -16.34
CA ARG A 375 -6.12 -38.32 -16.29
C ARG A 375 -7.42 -37.65 -15.84
N GLU A 376 -8.52 -37.99 -16.50
CA GLU A 376 -9.85 -37.42 -16.20
C GLU A 376 -10.29 -37.72 -14.76
N GLU A 377 -10.19 -38.99 -14.33
CA GLU A 377 -10.53 -39.40 -12.96
C GLU A 377 -9.70 -38.66 -11.91
N THR A 378 -8.41 -38.47 -12.16
CA THR A 378 -7.52 -37.71 -11.28
C THR A 378 -7.99 -36.26 -11.15
N LEU A 379 -8.23 -35.57 -12.27
CA LEU A 379 -8.63 -34.16 -12.25
C LEU A 379 -9.98 -33.96 -11.55
N LEU A 380 -10.94 -34.85 -11.78
CA LEU A 380 -12.27 -34.80 -11.16
C LEU A 380 -12.24 -35.10 -9.65
N ARG A 381 -11.23 -35.85 -9.18
CA ARG A 381 -11.01 -36.12 -7.75
C ARG A 381 -10.40 -34.92 -7.00
N HIS A 382 -9.77 -33.98 -7.71
CA HIS A 382 -9.15 -32.78 -7.13
C HIS A 382 -9.80 -31.46 -7.61
N PRO A 383 -11.11 -31.24 -7.40
CA PRO A 383 -11.78 -30.01 -7.83
C PRO A 383 -11.19 -28.75 -7.15
N THR A 384 -10.54 -28.92 -5.99
CA THR A 384 -9.86 -27.83 -5.26
C THR A 384 -8.62 -27.29 -5.96
N TRP A 385 -8.02 -28.03 -6.90
CA TRP A 385 -6.94 -27.50 -7.74
C TRP A 385 -7.43 -26.39 -8.66
N PHE A 386 -8.71 -26.42 -9.05
CA PHE A 386 -9.28 -25.45 -9.98
C PHE A 386 -10.09 -24.37 -9.25
N ASP A 387 -10.86 -24.77 -8.23
CA ASP A 387 -11.76 -23.92 -7.45
C ASP A 387 -12.65 -23.03 -8.34
N CYS A 388 -13.24 -23.63 -9.37
CA CYS A 388 -14.14 -22.99 -10.34
C CYS A 388 -15.51 -23.69 -10.39
N ASP A 389 -16.46 -23.12 -11.13
CA ASP A 389 -17.76 -23.74 -11.37
C ASP A 389 -17.64 -25.04 -12.20
N ASN A 390 -18.66 -25.91 -12.11
CA ASN A 390 -18.68 -27.20 -12.78
C ASN A 390 -18.53 -27.10 -14.31
N GLN A 391 -19.15 -26.10 -14.94
CA GLN A 391 -19.07 -25.94 -16.40
C GLN A 391 -17.64 -25.57 -16.84
N THR A 392 -16.97 -24.72 -16.07
CA THR A 392 -15.58 -24.36 -16.27
C THR A 392 -14.66 -25.56 -16.00
N LEU A 393 -14.93 -26.33 -14.94
CA LEU A 393 -14.17 -27.55 -14.60
C LEU A 393 -14.20 -28.56 -15.75
N GLU A 394 -15.39 -28.87 -16.29
CA GLU A 394 -15.55 -29.80 -17.42
C GLU A 394 -14.72 -29.38 -18.65
N LYS A 395 -14.71 -28.08 -18.97
CA LYS A 395 -13.91 -27.55 -20.10
C LYS A 395 -12.41 -27.71 -19.86
N ILE A 396 -11.93 -27.35 -18.67
CA ILE A 396 -10.50 -27.45 -18.32
C ILE A 396 -10.05 -28.90 -18.28
N VAL A 397 -10.85 -29.79 -17.71
CA VAL A 397 -10.58 -31.24 -17.69
C VAL A 397 -10.47 -31.76 -19.11
N SER A 398 -11.43 -31.44 -19.98
CA SER A 398 -11.37 -31.84 -21.39
C SER A 398 -10.14 -31.29 -22.10
N GLU A 399 -9.75 -30.03 -21.83
CA GLU A 399 -8.55 -29.42 -22.41
C GLU A 399 -7.29 -30.17 -21.99
N ILE A 400 -7.07 -30.37 -20.68
CA ILE A 400 -5.88 -31.05 -20.14
C ILE A 400 -5.83 -32.50 -20.64
N VAL A 401 -6.94 -33.24 -20.60
CA VAL A 401 -6.97 -34.66 -21.02
C VAL A 401 -6.60 -34.82 -22.50
N SER A 402 -7.01 -33.87 -23.34
CA SER A 402 -6.78 -33.89 -24.80
C SER A 402 -5.36 -33.54 -25.26
N LYS A 403 -4.49 -33.04 -24.37
CA LYS A 403 -3.11 -32.69 -24.70
C LYS A 403 -2.24 -33.94 -24.83
N ASP A 404 -1.58 -34.10 -25.98
CA ASP A 404 -0.68 -35.23 -26.23
C ASP A 404 0.57 -35.17 -25.35
N ASN A 405 1.20 -33.99 -25.28
CA ASN A 405 2.43 -33.77 -24.54
C ASN A 405 2.21 -33.92 -23.00
N PRO A 406 2.87 -34.90 -22.33
CA PRO A 406 2.76 -35.08 -20.87
C PRO A 406 3.18 -33.86 -20.05
N GLN A 407 4.19 -33.12 -20.51
CA GLN A 407 4.70 -31.96 -19.81
C GLN A 407 3.68 -30.81 -19.83
N GLU A 408 3.11 -30.50 -21.00
CA GLU A 408 2.08 -29.46 -21.13
C GLU A 408 0.85 -29.75 -20.25
N ARG A 409 0.49 -31.03 -20.05
CA ARG A 409 -0.60 -31.44 -19.15
C ARG A 409 -0.32 -31.05 -17.70
N VAL A 410 0.86 -31.40 -17.20
CA VAL A 410 1.27 -31.10 -15.82
C VAL A 410 1.41 -29.59 -15.63
N GLU A 411 2.03 -28.88 -16.57
CA GLU A 411 2.19 -27.42 -16.53
C GLU A 411 0.85 -26.70 -16.48
N LEU A 412 -0.12 -27.12 -17.30
CA LEU A 412 -1.46 -26.53 -17.30
C LEU A 412 -2.21 -26.81 -16.00
N ALA A 413 -2.12 -28.02 -15.46
CA ALA A 413 -2.71 -28.37 -14.18
C ALA A 413 -2.07 -27.62 -12.99
N GLU A 414 -0.74 -27.51 -12.94
CA GLU A 414 -0.01 -26.71 -11.95
C GLU A 414 -0.40 -25.23 -12.04
N LYS A 415 -0.55 -24.68 -13.25
CA LYS A 415 -1.01 -23.29 -13.43
C LYS A 415 -2.37 -23.07 -12.78
N TRP A 416 -3.32 -23.98 -12.97
CA TRP A 416 -4.62 -23.92 -12.29
C TRP A 416 -4.47 -24.07 -10.78
N ARG A 417 -3.77 -25.11 -10.31
CA ARG A 417 -3.51 -25.41 -8.90
C ARG A 417 -2.90 -24.23 -8.15
N ASN A 418 -1.92 -23.56 -8.75
CA ASN A 418 -1.23 -22.40 -8.17
C ASN A 418 -2.08 -21.13 -8.20
N SER A 419 -3.10 -21.07 -9.05
CA SER A 419 -4.07 -19.98 -9.09
C SER A 419 -5.34 -20.22 -8.25
N SER A 420 -5.46 -21.36 -7.56
CA SER A 420 -6.61 -21.68 -6.72
C SER A 420 -6.52 -21.00 -5.35
N ALA A 421 -7.59 -20.33 -4.93
CA ALA A 421 -7.67 -19.73 -3.60
C ALA A 421 -7.63 -20.78 -2.49
N VAL A 422 -8.25 -21.96 -2.71
CA VAL A 422 -8.20 -23.08 -1.75
C VAL A 422 -6.76 -23.57 -1.56
N THR A 423 -6.01 -23.76 -2.65
CA THR A 423 -4.60 -24.15 -2.59
C THR A 423 -3.76 -23.07 -1.91
N PHE A 424 -4.00 -21.80 -2.24
CA PHE A 424 -3.33 -20.66 -1.62
C PHE A 424 -3.49 -20.67 -0.10
N TYR A 425 -4.73 -20.73 0.42
CA TYR A 425 -4.97 -20.74 1.87
C TYR A 425 -4.38 -21.98 2.55
N LYS A 426 -4.37 -23.13 1.88
CA LYS A 426 -3.72 -24.34 2.40
C LYS A 426 -2.21 -24.15 2.52
N LYS A 427 -1.55 -23.68 1.46
CA LYS A 427 -0.10 -23.39 1.47
C LYS A 427 0.26 -22.36 2.54
N LEU A 428 -0.56 -21.31 2.68
CA LEU A 428 -0.37 -20.29 3.71
C LEU A 428 -0.49 -20.88 5.12
N TYR A 429 -1.51 -21.70 5.39
CA TYR A 429 -1.63 -22.40 6.67
C TYR A 429 -0.42 -23.28 6.95
N ASP A 430 0.01 -24.09 5.97
CA ASP A 430 1.15 -24.99 6.10
C ASP A 430 2.44 -24.20 6.40
N GLN A 431 2.69 -23.10 5.69
CA GLN A 431 3.84 -22.22 5.92
C GLN A 431 3.83 -21.61 7.33
N LEU A 432 2.71 -21.02 7.74
CA LEU A 432 2.59 -20.39 9.06
C LEU A 432 2.65 -21.42 10.20
N SER A 433 2.17 -22.65 9.98
CA SER A 433 2.24 -23.73 10.97
C SER A 433 3.68 -24.12 11.32
N ARG A 434 4.62 -23.94 10.37
CA ARG A 434 6.06 -24.18 10.56
C ARG A 434 6.76 -23.03 11.31
N ARG A 435 6.06 -21.93 11.58
CA ARG A 435 6.58 -20.72 12.26
C ARG A 435 7.79 -20.11 11.56
N GLU A 436 7.83 -20.20 10.24
CA GLU A 436 8.83 -19.55 9.41
C GLU A 436 8.62 -18.01 9.46
N PRO A 437 9.70 -17.20 9.41
CA PRO A 437 9.58 -15.76 9.23
C PRO A 437 8.82 -15.43 7.94
N PHE A 438 8.01 -14.38 7.95
CA PHE A 438 7.23 -13.96 6.80
C PHE A 438 7.15 -12.44 6.65
N GLU A 439 6.91 -11.98 5.43
CA GLU A 439 6.49 -10.61 5.11
C GLU A 439 4.99 -10.56 4.84
N LEU A 440 4.33 -9.43 5.10
CA LEU A 440 2.87 -9.35 4.91
C LEU A 440 2.42 -9.57 3.45
N ALA A 441 3.32 -9.37 2.48
CA ALA A 441 3.03 -9.62 1.06
C ALA A 441 2.59 -11.06 0.77
N ILE A 442 2.96 -12.05 1.61
CA ILE A 442 2.54 -13.45 1.42
C ILE A 442 1.04 -13.67 1.60
N PHE A 443 0.34 -12.71 2.24
CA PHE A 443 -1.11 -12.79 2.45
C PHE A 443 -1.90 -12.45 1.19
N ARG A 444 -1.28 -11.83 0.18
CA ARG A 444 -1.94 -11.56 -1.09
C ARG A 444 -1.93 -12.82 -1.98
N PRO A 445 -3.09 -13.27 -2.48
CA PRO A 445 -3.12 -14.36 -3.45
C PRO A 445 -2.54 -13.91 -4.80
N ILE A 446 -2.12 -14.87 -5.62
CA ILE A 446 -1.39 -14.59 -6.87
C ILE A 446 -2.17 -13.73 -7.88
N ASN A 447 -3.50 -13.81 -7.88
CA ASN A 447 -4.38 -12.96 -8.67
C ASN A 447 -5.73 -12.78 -7.98
N ALA A 448 -6.41 -11.67 -8.26
CA ALA A 448 -7.71 -11.37 -7.65
C ALA A 448 -8.84 -12.25 -8.21
N GLU A 449 -8.69 -12.74 -9.45
CA GLU A 449 -9.64 -13.65 -10.10
C GLU A 449 -9.82 -14.97 -9.30
N ALA A 450 -8.75 -15.45 -8.65
CA ALA A 450 -8.82 -16.61 -7.76
C ALA A 450 -9.87 -16.43 -6.65
N LEU A 451 -9.95 -15.22 -6.07
CA LEU A 451 -10.90 -14.91 -5.01
C LEU A 451 -12.34 -14.80 -5.55
N LEU A 452 -12.52 -14.31 -6.77
CA LEU A 452 -13.84 -14.28 -7.44
C LEU A 452 -14.34 -15.69 -7.71
N ARG A 453 -13.50 -16.55 -8.31
CA ARG A 453 -13.84 -17.95 -8.55
C ARG A 453 -14.15 -18.70 -7.27
N HIS A 454 -13.41 -18.45 -6.19
CA HIS A 454 -13.69 -19.01 -4.86
C HIS A 454 -15.13 -18.73 -4.39
N HIS A 455 -15.70 -17.59 -4.75
CA HIS A 455 -17.07 -17.23 -4.38
C HIS A 455 -18.07 -17.40 -5.53
N ARG A 456 -17.67 -18.00 -6.67
CA ARG A 456 -18.49 -18.11 -7.89
C ARG A 456 -19.04 -16.74 -8.35
N LEU A 457 -18.22 -15.71 -8.19
CA LEU A 457 -18.52 -14.35 -8.64
C LEU A 457 -17.81 -14.06 -9.96
N ARG A 458 -18.34 -13.08 -10.68
CA ARG A 458 -17.73 -12.52 -11.90
C ARG A 458 -17.32 -11.07 -11.65
N MET A 459 -16.39 -10.59 -12.45
CA MET A 459 -15.87 -9.22 -12.38
C MET A 459 -16.95 -8.15 -12.58
N SER A 460 -17.98 -8.45 -13.38
CA SER A 460 -19.10 -7.56 -13.63
C SER A 460 -20.42 -8.21 -13.27
N ILE A 461 -21.36 -7.37 -12.82
CA ILE A 461 -22.77 -7.72 -12.73
C ILE A 461 -23.42 -7.35 -14.07
N GLU A 462 -24.23 -8.25 -14.61
CA GLU A 462 -25.03 -7.98 -15.81
C GLU A 462 -25.96 -6.77 -15.56
N ASP A 463 -26.09 -5.88 -16.55
CA ASP A 463 -26.90 -4.65 -16.44
C ASP A 463 -28.30 -4.93 -15.87
N GLY A 464 -28.64 -4.22 -14.79
CA GLY A 464 -29.95 -4.27 -14.14
C GLY A 464 -30.14 -5.33 -13.05
N ARG A 465 -29.19 -6.26 -12.84
CA ARG A 465 -29.25 -7.18 -11.70
C ARG A 465 -28.83 -6.52 -10.39
N ARG A 466 -29.51 -6.85 -9.29
CA ARG A 466 -29.10 -6.42 -7.94
C ARG A 466 -27.98 -7.31 -7.39
N PHE A 467 -27.12 -6.76 -6.54
CA PHE A 467 -26.03 -7.52 -5.93
C PHE A 467 -26.55 -8.76 -5.16
N GLN A 468 -27.65 -8.61 -4.44
CA GLN A 468 -28.28 -9.73 -3.71
C GLN A 468 -28.73 -10.88 -4.61
N GLU A 469 -29.11 -10.62 -5.87
CA GLU A 469 -29.47 -11.67 -6.83
C GLU A 469 -28.24 -12.49 -7.23
N VAL A 470 -27.10 -11.81 -7.42
CA VAL A 470 -25.81 -12.44 -7.73
C VAL A 470 -25.32 -13.30 -6.57
N ILE A 471 -25.44 -12.78 -5.33
CA ILE A 471 -25.10 -13.54 -4.12
C ILE A 471 -26.00 -14.78 -3.97
N ASN A 472 -27.30 -14.62 -4.22
CA ASN A 472 -28.24 -15.74 -4.15
C ASN A 472 -27.94 -16.81 -5.20
N SER A 473 -27.56 -16.46 -6.44
CA SER A 473 -27.13 -17.45 -7.44
C SER A 473 -25.84 -18.13 -7.02
N SER A 474 -24.80 -17.36 -6.67
CA SER A 474 -23.51 -17.89 -6.22
C SER A 474 -23.66 -18.87 -5.03
N SER A 475 -24.53 -18.55 -4.07
CA SER A 475 -24.78 -19.41 -2.91
C SER A 475 -25.41 -20.77 -3.28
N LYS A 476 -26.24 -20.81 -4.34
CA LYS A 476 -26.86 -22.05 -4.81
C LYS A 476 -25.83 -22.90 -5.55
N ASP A 477 -25.02 -22.26 -6.38
CA ASP A 477 -23.93 -22.92 -7.11
C ASP A 477 -22.94 -23.54 -6.11
N LEU A 478 -22.49 -22.77 -5.11
CA LEU A 478 -21.63 -23.27 -4.03
C LEU A 478 -22.31 -24.40 -3.22
N LEU A 479 -23.58 -24.27 -2.88
CA LEU A 479 -24.30 -25.32 -2.16
C LEU A 479 -24.33 -26.64 -2.94
N GLN A 480 -24.52 -26.57 -4.26
CA GLN A 480 -24.57 -27.74 -5.14
C GLN A 480 -23.18 -28.35 -5.36
N GLU A 481 -22.15 -27.52 -5.52
CA GLU A 481 -20.80 -27.95 -5.92
C GLU A 481 -19.92 -28.38 -4.75
N VAL A 482 -19.91 -27.61 -3.65
CA VAL A 482 -19.00 -27.83 -2.51
C VAL A 482 -19.73 -28.25 -1.23
N GLY A 483 -21.07 -28.21 -1.25
CA GLY A 483 -21.92 -28.62 -0.14
C GLY A 483 -22.12 -27.54 0.93
N LEU A 484 -23.09 -27.78 1.81
CA LEU A 484 -23.59 -26.79 2.78
C LEU A 484 -22.52 -26.22 3.70
N PHE A 485 -21.64 -27.07 4.24
CA PHE A 485 -20.62 -26.64 5.19
C PHE A 485 -19.61 -25.67 4.56
N GLU A 486 -19.08 -26.02 3.39
CA GLU A 486 -18.09 -25.19 2.71
C GLU A 486 -18.73 -23.90 2.17
N ALA A 487 -19.94 -23.99 1.62
CA ALA A 487 -20.69 -22.81 1.21
C ALA A 487 -20.88 -21.83 2.39
N ILE A 488 -21.34 -22.31 3.55
CA ILE A 488 -21.47 -21.46 4.75
C ILE A 488 -20.12 -20.91 5.21
N SER A 489 -19.05 -21.71 5.14
CA SER A 489 -17.70 -21.24 5.52
C SER A 489 -17.19 -20.11 4.60
N ARG A 490 -17.57 -20.10 3.32
CA ARG A 490 -17.22 -19.03 2.38
C ARG A 490 -18.02 -17.75 2.64
N PHE A 491 -19.28 -17.88 3.08
CA PHE A 491 -20.13 -16.72 3.39
C PHE A 491 -20.01 -16.22 4.83
N SER A 492 -19.46 -16.99 5.77
CA SER A 492 -19.38 -16.62 7.19
C SER A 492 -18.41 -15.46 7.50
N GLY A 493 -17.65 -15.03 6.49
CA GLY A 493 -16.74 -13.90 6.57
C GLY A 493 -17.30 -12.58 6.05
N LEU A 494 -18.58 -12.51 5.71
CA LEU A 494 -19.17 -11.37 5.01
C LEU A 494 -20.20 -10.65 5.87
N PRO A 495 -20.23 -9.31 5.90
CA PRO A 495 -21.20 -8.55 6.69
C PRO A 495 -22.57 -8.48 5.99
N ILE A 496 -23.00 -9.55 5.32
CA ILE A 496 -24.28 -9.64 4.61
C ILE A 496 -25.14 -10.75 5.22
N PRO A 497 -26.48 -10.66 5.17
CA PRO A 497 -27.32 -11.75 5.64
C PRO A 497 -26.98 -13.06 4.91
N LEU A 498 -26.83 -14.16 5.68
CA LEU A 498 -26.62 -15.48 5.07
C LEU A 498 -27.71 -15.76 4.00
N PRO A 499 -27.32 -16.18 2.79
CA PRO A 499 -28.27 -16.49 1.73
C PRO A 499 -29.34 -17.48 2.20
N LYS A 500 -30.60 -17.19 1.87
CA LYS A 500 -31.76 -17.98 2.33
C LYS A 500 -31.65 -19.46 1.95
N SER A 501 -31.09 -19.75 0.78
CA SER A 501 -30.77 -21.10 0.29
C SER A 501 -29.95 -21.92 1.30
N LEU A 502 -28.93 -21.30 1.92
CA LEU A 502 -28.05 -21.96 2.89
C LEU A 502 -28.73 -22.14 4.24
N VAL A 503 -29.49 -21.13 4.70
CA VAL A 503 -30.25 -21.21 5.95
C VAL A 503 -31.33 -22.29 5.87
N ASP A 504 -32.06 -22.37 4.76
CA ASP A 504 -33.12 -23.35 4.55
C ASP A 504 -32.53 -24.77 4.40
N ALA A 505 -31.39 -24.92 3.74
CA ALA A 505 -30.66 -26.19 3.69
C ALA A 505 -30.22 -26.67 5.09
N ALA A 506 -29.72 -25.77 5.95
CA ALA A 506 -29.34 -26.10 7.33
C ALA A 506 -30.55 -26.50 8.21
N LYS A 507 -31.70 -25.82 8.03
CA LYS A 507 -32.96 -26.19 8.72
C LYS A 507 -33.47 -27.57 8.32
N SER A 508 -33.26 -27.95 7.07
CA SER A 508 -33.76 -29.19 6.47
C SER A 508 -32.96 -30.44 6.87
N LEU A 509 -31.78 -30.28 7.48
CA LEU A 509 -30.98 -31.39 8.01
C LEU A 509 -31.75 -32.19 9.08
N SER A 510 -31.55 -33.50 9.11
CA SER A 510 -32.03 -34.36 10.20
C SER A 510 -31.34 -34.01 11.54
N PRO A 511 -31.90 -34.38 12.71
CA PRO A 511 -31.28 -34.05 14.01
C PRO A 511 -29.81 -34.52 14.15
N ASP A 512 -29.49 -35.72 13.67
CA ASP A 512 -28.11 -36.24 13.71
C ASP A 512 -27.16 -35.48 12.78
N GLU A 513 -27.64 -35.10 11.58
CA GLU A 513 -26.87 -34.28 10.64
C GLU A 513 -26.67 -32.86 11.17
N LYS A 514 -27.69 -32.26 11.80
CA LYS A 514 -27.58 -30.97 12.49
C LYS A 514 -26.50 -31.00 13.55
N ARG A 515 -26.46 -32.03 14.40
CA ARG A 515 -25.43 -32.17 15.43
C ARG A 515 -24.03 -32.27 14.83
N LYS A 516 -23.83 -33.06 13.78
CA LYS A 516 -22.56 -33.16 13.06
C LYS A 516 -22.17 -31.82 12.41
N PHE A 517 -23.13 -31.15 11.78
CA PHE A 517 -22.96 -29.85 11.13
C PHE A 517 -22.55 -28.77 12.13
N VAL A 518 -23.28 -28.61 13.24
CA VAL A 518 -22.98 -27.67 14.33
C VAL A 518 -21.59 -27.94 14.91
N LYS A 519 -21.20 -29.21 15.10
CA LYS A 519 -19.87 -29.56 15.59
C LYS A 519 -18.77 -29.16 14.61
N ARG A 520 -18.99 -29.29 13.29
CA ARG A 520 -18.05 -28.81 12.27
C ARG A 520 -17.98 -27.28 12.26
N CYS A 521 -19.11 -26.58 12.35
CA CYS A 521 -19.16 -25.11 12.37
C CYS A 521 -18.41 -24.50 13.56
N LEU A 522 -18.40 -25.18 14.71
CA LEU A 522 -17.60 -24.75 15.87
C LEU A 522 -16.10 -24.65 15.56
N ASN A 523 -15.58 -25.46 14.64
CA ASN A 523 -14.15 -25.46 14.30
C ASN A 523 -13.75 -24.32 13.34
N ILE A 524 -14.72 -23.67 12.68
CA ILE A 524 -14.47 -22.61 11.69
C ILE A 524 -14.98 -21.24 12.14
N THR A 525 -15.59 -21.16 13.32
CA THR A 525 -16.06 -19.89 13.92
C THR A 525 -14.90 -19.17 14.60
N GLY A 526 -14.00 -18.62 13.77
CA GLY A 526 -12.77 -17.99 14.24
C GLY A 526 -12.85 -16.47 14.37
N SER A 527 -13.64 -15.76 13.55
CA SER A 527 -13.76 -14.30 13.61
C SER A 527 -15.05 -13.83 14.30
N PRO A 528 -15.10 -12.60 14.84
CA PRO A 528 -16.33 -12.00 15.39
C PRO A 528 -17.53 -12.10 14.43
N LEU A 529 -17.30 -11.85 13.13
CA LEU A 529 -18.31 -11.94 12.09
C LEU A 529 -18.91 -13.34 11.94
N SER A 530 -18.04 -14.36 11.86
CA SER A 530 -18.48 -15.76 11.74
C SER A 530 -19.26 -16.24 12.97
N LYS A 531 -18.97 -15.68 14.16
CA LYS A 531 -19.72 -15.95 15.38
C LYS A 531 -21.16 -15.41 15.28
N PHE A 532 -21.38 -14.22 14.68
CA PHE A 532 -22.74 -13.71 14.43
C PHE A 532 -23.53 -14.61 13.48
N HIS A 533 -22.93 -15.03 12.36
CA HIS A 533 -23.58 -15.98 11.44
C HIS A 533 -23.89 -17.31 12.11
N PHE A 534 -23.01 -17.79 12.98
CA PHE A 534 -23.26 -19.02 13.70
C PHE A 534 -24.37 -18.88 14.75
N ILE A 535 -24.44 -17.76 15.47
CA ILE A 535 -25.59 -17.45 16.33
C ILE A 535 -26.89 -17.40 15.51
N HIS A 536 -26.86 -16.75 14.34
CA HIS A 536 -28.02 -16.67 13.44
C HIS A 536 -28.47 -18.08 13.01
N LEU A 537 -27.55 -18.96 12.60
CA LEU A 537 -27.85 -20.35 12.25
C LEU A 537 -28.43 -21.11 13.46
N LEU A 538 -27.80 -21.01 14.63
CA LEU A 538 -28.28 -21.67 15.85
C LEU A 538 -29.71 -21.23 16.20
N ALA A 539 -30.01 -19.93 16.14
CA ALA A 539 -31.34 -19.39 16.42
C ALA A 539 -32.42 -19.84 15.43
N HIS A 540 -32.03 -20.24 14.21
CA HIS A 540 -32.92 -20.72 13.16
C HIS A 540 -33.12 -22.24 13.15
N ILE A 541 -32.19 -23.01 13.73
CA ILE A 541 -32.31 -24.48 13.84
C ILE A 541 -32.73 -24.93 15.25
N SER A 542 -32.78 -24.03 16.23
CA SER A 542 -33.05 -24.33 17.65
C SER A 542 -34.51 -24.58 18.00
N THR A 543 -35.40 -24.82 17.03
CA THR A 543 -36.85 -24.91 17.28
C THR A 543 -37.24 -25.96 18.34
N ASP A 544 -36.42 -27.00 18.56
CA ASP A 544 -36.74 -28.11 19.47
C ASP A 544 -35.58 -28.54 20.40
N GLU A 545 -34.40 -27.90 20.34
CA GLU A 545 -33.20 -28.32 21.08
C GLU A 545 -32.61 -27.23 22.00
N HIS A 546 -32.82 -27.37 23.32
CA HIS A 546 -32.23 -26.49 24.34
C HIS A 546 -30.70 -26.40 24.30
N ALA A 547 -30.01 -27.38 23.71
CA ALA A 547 -28.56 -27.39 23.56
C ALA A 547 -28.06 -26.26 22.64
N TYR A 548 -28.71 -26.04 21.49
CA TYR A 548 -28.32 -24.99 20.54
C TYR A 548 -28.57 -23.60 21.12
N HIS A 549 -29.70 -23.42 21.83
CA HIS A 549 -29.98 -22.19 22.55
C HIS A 549 -28.88 -21.88 23.59
N ARG A 550 -28.50 -22.84 24.44
CA ARG A 550 -27.41 -22.66 25.42
C ARG A 550 -26.08 -22.35 24.75
N LEU A 551 -25.77 -22.98 23.62
CA LEU A 551 -24.56 -22.71 22.86
C LEU A 551 -24.54 -21.26 22.33
N ALA A 552 -25.65 -20.80 21.74
CA ALA A 552 -25.79 -19.42 21.28
C ALA A 552 -25.56 -18.41 22.42
N ARG A 553 -26.19 -18.61 23.59
CA ARG A 553 -25.98 -17.75 24.77
C ARG A 553 -24.52 -17.71 25.22
N ARG A 554 -23.82 -18.85 25.18
CA ARG A 554 -22.39 -18.91 25.52
C ARG A 554 -21.55 -18.09 24.55
N ILE A 555 -21.84 -18.15 23.25
CA ILE A 555 -21.10 -17.37 22.23
C ILE A 555 -21.39 -15.87 22.41
N ILE A 556 -22.65 -15.49 22.61
CA ILE A 556 -23.08 -14.10 22.87
C ILE A 556 -22.33 -13.53 24.08
N ARG A 557 -22.34 -14.26 25.21
CA ARG A 557 -21.63 -13.84 26.42
C ARG A 557 -20.14 -13.68 26.17
N ASN A 558 -19.52 -14.55 25.37
CA ASN A 558 -18.11 -14.42 25.04
C ASN A 558 -17.84 -13.16 24.20
N LEU A 559 -18.62 -12.89 23.16
CA LEU A 559 -18.50 -11.67 22.34
C LEU A 559 -18.63 -10.37 23.16
N LEU A 560 -19.50 -10.39 24.18
CA LEU A 560 -19.72 -9.28 25.10
C LEU A 560 -18.68 -9.19 26.24
N LYS A 561 -17.92 -10.26 26.50
CA LYS A 561 -16.92 -10.33 27.57
C LYS A 561 -15.51 -10.05 27.11
N THR A 562 -15.20 -10.31 25.84
CA THR A 562 -13.89 -10.06 25.25
C THR A 562 -13.46 -8.63 25.53
N ASP A 563 -12.22 -8.45 25.96
CA ASP A 563 -11.53 -7.17 25.81
C ASP A 563 -11.54 -6.79 24.32
N ASP A 564 -11.30 -5.51 24.03
CA ASP A 564 -11.36 -5.03 22.65
C ASP A 564 -10.33 -5.75 21.73
N SER A 565 -9.36 -6.48 22.30
CA SER A 565 -8.26 -7.18 21.60
C SER A 565 -8.69 -8.03 20.40
N GLU A 566 -9.71 -8.89 20.51
CA GLU A 566 -10.14 -9.74 19.38
C GLU A 566 -10.74 -8.89 18.24
N PHE A 567 -11.51 -7.86 18.59
CA PHE A 567 -12.11 -6.96 17.61
C PHE A 567 -11.04 -6.05 16.98
N ASP A 568 -10.14 -5.50 17.78
CA ASP A 568 -9.04 -4.65 17.34
C ASP A 568 -8.08 -5.43 16.43
N ALA A 569 -7.76 -6.68 16.77
CA ALA A 569 -7.00 -7.57 15.91
C ALA A 569 -7.71 -7.83 14.58
N PHE A 570 -9.01 -8.14 14.60
CA PHE A 570 -9.78 -8.38 13.39
C PHE A 570 -9.90 -7.11 12.52
N PHE A 571 -10.17 -5.95 13.12
CA PHE A 571 -10.24 -4.68 12.41
C PHE A 571 -8.89 -4.23 11.87
N SER A 572 -7.79 -4.56 12.55
CA SER A 572 -6.43 -4.30 12.05
C SER A 572 -6.14 -5.12 10.79
N VAL A 573 -6.47 -6.42 10.78
CA VAL A 573 -6.37 -7.27 9.57
C VAL A 573 -7.27 -6.74 8.46
N LEU A 574 -8.51 -6.37 8.77
CA LEU A 574 -9.48 -5.86 7.81
C LEU A 574 -9.03 -4.53 7.17
N SER A 575 -8.52 -3.61 7.98
CA SER A 575 -7.97 -2.32 7.52
C SER A 575 -6.74 -2.51 6.65
N TRP A 576 -5.83 -3.39 7.07
CA TRP A 576 -4.63 -3.71 6.29
C TRP A 576 -4.97 -4.32 4.92
N ILE A 577 -5.86 -5.32 4.87
CA ILE A 577 -6.30 -5.92 3.59
C ILE A 577 -7.00 -4.91 2.69
N ASN A 578 -7.81 -4.03 3.27
CA ASN A 578 -8.40 -2.94 2.50
C ASN A 578 -7.33 -2.07 1.85
N ASN A 579 -6.33 -1.63 2.61
CA ASN A 579 -5.25 -0.79 2.07
C ASN A 579 -4.39 -1.57 1.05
N ASP A 580 -4.12 -2.84 1.28
CA ASP A 580 -3.43 -3.72 0.32
C ASP A 580 -4.19 -3.83 -1.01
N PHE A 581 -5.51 -4.05 -0.96
CA PHE A 581 -6.39 -4.09 -2.14
C PHE A 581 -6.62 -2.70 -2.75
N ASN A 582 -6.25 -1.61 -2.06
CA ASN A 582 -6.16 -0.28 -2.64
C ASN A 582 -4.91 -0.11 -3.50
N LEU A 583 -3.83 -0.82 -3.19
CA LEU A 583 -2.60 -0.79 -3.97
C LEU A 583 -2.57 -1.84 -5.09
N TRP A 584 -3.34 -2.91 -4.97
CA TRP A 584 -3.37 -3.97 -5.97
C TRP A 584 -4.14 -3.55 -7.24
N PRO A 585 -3.51 -3.44 -8.43
CA PRO A 585 -4.18 -2.93 -9.64
C PRO A 585 -5.43 -3.69 -10.06
N GLU A 586 -5.42 -5.02 -9.92
CA GLU A 586 -6.50 -5.91 -10.31
C GLU A 586 -7.77 -5.64 -9.49
N THR A 587 -7.65 -5.21 -8.24
CA THR A 587 -8.78 -4.85 -7.38
C THR A 587 -9.21 -3.40 -7.51
N ARG A 588 -8.32 -2.49 -7.95
CA ARG A 588 -8.65 -1.07 -8.18
C ARG A 588 -9.69 -0.87 -9.28
N ILE A 589 -9.65 -1.70 -10.32
CA ILE A 589 -10.60 -1.64 -11.43
C ILE A 589 -11.93 -2.36 -11.14
N MET A 590 -12.07 -3.00 -9.97
CA MET A 590 -13.27 -3.75 -9.62
C MET A 590 -14.43 -2.83 -9.24
N PRO A 591 -15.69 -3.25 -9.52
CA PRO A 591 -16.85 -2.60 -8.94
C PRO A 591 -16.80 -2.56 -7.41
N LYS A 592 -17.30 -1.48 -6.81
CA LYS A 592 -17.27 -1.19 -5.36
C LYS A 592 -17.75 -2.35 -4.48
N HIS A 593 -18.88 -2.95 -4.86
CA HIS A 593 -19.46 -4.07 -4.13
C HIS A 593 -18.59 -5.34 -4.22
N ILE A 594 -17.97 -5.62 -5.36
CA ILE A 594 -17.03 -6.76 -5.48
C ILE A 594 -15.80 -6.52 -4.60
N ARG A 595 -15.24 -5.30 -4.67
CA ARG A 595 -14.06 -4.93 -3.88
C ARG A 595 -14.30 -5.10 -2.37
N LEU A 596 -15.37 -4.49 -1.84
CA LEU A 596 -15.72 -4.62 -0.41
C LEU A 596 -16.01 -6.06 -0.03
N PHE A 597 -16.75 -6.80 -0.86
CA PHE A 597 -17.02 -8.22 -0.61
C PHE A 597 -15.71 -9.01 -0.45
N LEU A 598 -14.76 -8.83 -1.36
CA LEU A 598 -13.47 -9.54 -1.31
C LEU A 598 -12.62 -9.11 -0.12
N VAL A 599 -12.61 -7.83 0.25
CA VAL A 599 -11.92 -7.34 1.46
C VAL A 599 -12.39 -8.10 2.70
N TRP A 600 -13.71 -8.21 2.91
CA TRP A 600 -14.27 -8.92 4.06
C TRP A 600 -14.01 -10.43 4.01
N ALA A 601 -14.27 -11.07 2.86
CA ALA A 601 -14.08 -12.50 2.68
C ALA A 601 -12.62 -12.92 2.93
N HIS A 602 -11.68 -12.19 2.34
CA HIS A 602 -10.25 -12.46 2.48
C HIS A 602 -9.78 -12.21 3.92
N SER A 603 -10.21 -11.10 4.54
CA SER A 603 -9.86 -10.78 5.93
C SER A 603 -10.31 -11.84 6.92
N HIS A 604 -11.52 -12.36 6.75
CA HIS A 604 -12.00 -13.48 7.54
C HIS A 604 -11.11 -14.73 7.38
N ARG A 605 -10.71 -15.08 6.15
CA ARG A 605 -9.84 -16.25 5.91
C ARG A 605 -8.46 -16.09 6.54
N ILE A 606 -7.81 -14.94 6.37
CA ILE A 606 -6.50 -14.68 6.98
C ILE A 606 -6.60 -14.72 8.51
N PHE A 607 -7.59 -14.03 9.09
CA PHE A 607 -7.80 -14.02 10.54
C PHE A 607 -8.06 -15.42 11.09
N THR A 608 -8.94 -16.20 10.45
CA THR A 608 -9.26 -17.56 10.91
C THR A 608 -8.08 -18.53 10.82
N ILE A 609 -7.20 -18.39 9.82
CA ILE A 609 -5.93 -19.14 9.75
C ILE A 609 -5.08 -18.86 10.99
N PHE A 610 -4.85 -17.58 11.33
CA PHE A 610 -4.09 -17.22 12.53
C PHE A 610 -4.73 -17.73 13.83
N LYS A 611 -6.06 -17.58 13.97
CA LYS A 611 -6.78 -18.09 15.15
C LYS A 611 -6.68 -19.62 15.25
N SER A 612 -6.71 -20.34 14.15
CA SER A 612 -6.55 -21.80 14.13
C SER A 612 -5.15 -22.27 14.53
N LEU A 613 -4.14 -21.41 14.33
CA LEU A 613 -2.76 -21.62 14.76
C LEU A 613 -2.49 -21.14 16.20
N GLY A 614 -3.49 -20.56 16.88
CA GLY A 614 -3.38 -20.08 18.25
C GLY A 614 -2.64 -18.75 18.40
N ALA A 615 -2.63 -17.90 17.36
CA ALA A 615 -2.03 -16.58 17.43
C ALA A 615 -2.74 -15.69 18.49
N PRO A 616 -2.00 -14.98 19.37
CA PRO A 616 -2.56 -14.01 20.31
C PRO A 616 -3.16 -12.80 19.60
N ASP A 617 -4.27 -12.27 20.12
CA ASP A 617 -4.99 -11.14 19.52
C ASP A 617 -4.16 -9.84 19.57
N ASP A 618 -3.56 -9.50 20.72
CA ASP A 618 -2.67 -8.32 20.84
C ASP A 618 -1.47 -8.35 19.87
N TRP A 619 -0.95 -9.56 19.61
CA TRP A 619 0.14 -9.74 18.64
C TRP A 619 -0.35 -9.51 17.22
N LEU A 620 -1.53 -10.02 16.85
CA LEU A 620 -2.14 -9.78 15.54
C LEU A 620 -2.45 -8.29 15.34
N GLU A 621 -3.06 -7.65 16.34
CA GLU A 621 -3.30 -6.20 16.30
C GLU A 621 -1.96 -5.48 16.07
N SER A 622 -0.95 -5.77 16.90
CA SER A 622 0.37 -5.16 16.76
C SER A 622 0.97 -5.38 15.37
N VAL A 623 0.98 -6.60 14.82
CA VAL A 623 1.58 -6.88 13.51
C VAL A 623 0.90 -6.11 12.39
N PHE A 624 -0.44 -6.09 12.35
CA PHE A 624 -1.18 -5.44 11.26
C PHE A 624 -1.35 -3.92 11.46
N LYS A 625 -1.19 -3.41 12.69
CA LYS A 625 -1.26 -1.97 13.02
C LYS A 625 0.10 -1.28 13.05
N SER A 626 1.14 -1.95 13.55
CA SER A 626 2.51 -1.41 13.67
C SER A 626 3.25 -1.32 12.34
N GLN A 627 2.82 -2.09 11.32
CA GLN A 627 3.37 -1.93 10.00
C GLN A 627 2.79 -0.71 9.31
N TYR A 628 3.71 0.05 8.71
CA TYR A 628 3.46 1.19 7.86
C TYR A 628 2.22 0.99 6.99
N GLN A 629 1.23 1.87 7.17
CA GLN A 629 0.04 1.92 6.35
C GLN A 629 0.33 2.88 5.17
N PRO A 630 0.52 2.36 3.96
CA PRO A 630 0.82 3.18 2.80
C PRO A 630 -0.35 4.09 2.46
N ILE A 631 -0.03 5.29 1.98
CA ILE A 631 -1.03 6.22 1.46
C ILE A 631 -1.61 5.61 0.18
N THR A 632 -2.91 5.33 0.21
CA THR A 632 -3.63 4.72 -0.91
C THR A 632 -3.87 5.72 -2.03
N SER A 633 -3.93 5.23 -3.28
CA SER A 633 -4.25 6.04 -4.48
C SER A 633 -5.55 6.84 -4.38
N ASP A 634 -6.50 6.36 -3.60
CA ASP A 634 -7.85 6.93 -3.49
C ASP A 634 -7.87 8.19 -2.58
N LEU A 635 -6.71 8.69 -2.13
CA LEU A 635 -6.64 9.89 -1.28
C LEU A 635 -7.23 11.12 -1.99
N PHE A 636 -6.77 11.40 -3.21
CA PHE A 636 -7.23 12.52 -4.04
C PHE A 636 -8.34 12.13 -5.02
N GLU A 637 -8.48 10.84 -5.32
CA GLU A 637 -9.50 10.27 -6.21
C GLU A 637 -10.62 9.58 -5.39
N ARG A 638 -10.93 10.13 -4.22
CA ARG A 638 -11.80 9.49 -3.22
C ARG A 638 -13.22 9.31 -3.76
N ASP A 639 -13.62 8.06 -3.96
CA ASP A 639 -15.01 7.72 -4.22
C ASP A 639 -15.84 7.83 -2.94
N LEU A 640 -16.60 8.91 -2.80
CA LEU A 640 -17.40 9.17 -1.58
C LEU A 640 -18.42 8.08 -1.29
N SER A 641 -18.98 7.41 -2.29
CA SER A 641 -19.93 6.34 -2.02
C SER A 641 -19.23 5.15 -1.41
N LEU A 642 -18.03 4.79 -1.87
CA LEU A 642 -17.23 3.70 -1.29
C LEU A 642 -16.65 4.09 0.07
N TYR A 643 -16.18 5.32 0.22
CA TYR A 643 -15.56 5.84 1.44
C TYR A 643 -16.55 5.91 2.61
N CYS A 644 -17.79 6.30 2.31
CA CYS A 644 -18.88 6.41 3.27
C CYS A 644 -19.79 5.16 3.28
N ASP A 645 -19.36 4.03 2.72
CA ASP A 645 -20.15 2.78 2.75
C ASP A 645 -20.10 2.16 4.16
N VAL A 646 -21.22 1.65 4.65
CA VAL A 646 -21.33 1.01 5.98
C VAL A 646 -20.40 -0.20 6.17
N ALA A 647 -20.03 -0.87 5.08
CA ALA A 647 -19.10 -1.99 5.09
C ALA A 647 -17.65 -1.57 4.79
N ASN A 648 -17.37 -0.28 4.60
CA ASN A 648 -15.99 0.19 4.51
C ASN A 648 -15.32 0.03 5.89
N PRO A 649 -14.11 -0.56 5.98
CA PRO A 649 -13.43 -0.76 7.27
C PRO A 649 -13.25 0.50 8.11
N LYS A 650 -13.17 1.69 7.49
CA LYS A 650 -13.08 2.98 8.19
C LYS A 650 -14.37 3.39 8.90
N GLN A 651 -15.51 2.79 8.54
CA GLN A 651 -16.82 3.07 9.16
C GLN A 651 -17.16 2.08 10.29
N VAL A 652 -16.36 1.03 10.46
CA VAL A 652 -16.64 -0.06 11.41
C VAL A 652 -15.94 0.22 12.74
N ASN A 653 -16.68 0.05 13.83
CA ASN A 653 -16.18 0.09 15.19
C ASN A 653 -16.93 -0.96 16.03
N ARG A 654 -16.38 -1.32 17.19
CA ARG A 654 -16.90 -2.43 17.99
C ARG A 654 -18.37 -2.21 18.42
N PRO A 655 -18.78 -1.07 19.01
CA PRO A 655 -20.16 -0.90 19.43
C PRO A 655 -21.17 -1.05 18.28
N SER A 656 -20.98 -0.34 17.16
CA SER A 656 -21.91 -0.43 16.03
C SER A 656 -21.91 -1.83 15.42
N PHE A 657 -20.74 -2.45 15.26
CA PHE A 657 -20.59 -3.79 14.70
C PHE A 657 -21.29 -4.86 15.57
N VAL A 658 -21.15 -4.78 16.89
CA VAL A 658 -21.78 -5.72 17.84
C VAL A 658 -23.31 -5.55 17.83
N LEU A 659 -23.81 -4.32 17.87
CA LEU A 659 -25.25 -4.05 17.86
C LEU A 659 -25.90 -4.49 16.54
N SER A 660 -25.30 -4.14 15.40
CA SER A 660 -25.80 -4.58 14.08
C SER A 660 -25.71 -6.10 13.92
N GLY A 661 -24.65 -6.72 14.42
CA GLY A 661 -24.51 -8.19 14.44
C GLY A 661 -25.62 -8.88 15.24
N PHE A 662 -25.96 -8.38 16.43
CA PHE A 662 -27.05 -8.92 17.23
C PHE A 662 -28.45 -8.64 16.65
N GLN A 663 -28.66 -7.45 16.08
CA GLN A 663 -29.86 -7.14 15.32
C GLN A 663 -30.08 -8.17 14.19
N TYR A 664 -29.04 -8.46 13.41
CA TYR A 664 -29.08 -9.47 12.35
C TYR A 664 -29.36 -10.89 12.85
N CYS A 665 -28.66 -11.34 13.91
CA CYS A 665 -28.76 -12.74 14.32
C CYS A 665 -29.98 -13.06 15.18
N LEU A 666 -30.51 -12.09 15.94
CA LEU A 666 -31.58 -12.30 16.92
C LEU A 666 -32.82 -11.42 16.70
N GLY A 667 -32.63 -10.17 16.24
CA GLY A 667 -33.71 -9.20 16.06
C GLY A 667 -34.56 -9.05 17.32
N GLU A 668 -35.88 -9.20 17.19
CA GLU A 668 -36.83 -9.12 18.32
C GLU A 668 -36.63 -10.22 19.38
N LYS A 669 -35.99 -11.34 19.02
CA LYS A 669 -35.74 -12.47 19.95
C LYS A 669 -34.58 -12.19 20.91
N THR A 670 -33.94 -11.03 20.83
CA THR A 670 -32.72 -10.74 21.61
C THR A 670 -32.90 -10.96 23.11
N ASN A 671 -34.04 -10.58 23.67
CA ASN A 671 -34.32 -10.75 25.10
C ASN A 671 -34.40 -12.23 25.53
N ASP A 672 -34.72 -13.16 24.61
CA ASP A 672 -34.76 -14.61 24.91
C ASP A 672 -33.36 -15.19 25.12
N TYR A 673 -32.36 -14.59 24.48
CA TYR A 673 -30.97 -15.05 24.50
C TYR A 673 -30.11 -14.33 25.54
N LEU A 674 -30.42 -13.09 25.92
CA LEU A 674 -29.67 -12.35 26.93
C LEU A 674 -30.11 -12.70 28.36
N ASP A 675 -29.22 -13.29 29.16
CA ASP A 675 -29.39 -13.34 30.62
C ASP A 675 -29.01 -12.00 31.26
N GLU A 676 -29.35 -11.80 32.54
CA GLU A 676 -29.07 -10.56 33.28
C GLU A 676 -27.60 -10.14 33.23
N THR A 677 -26.65 -11.10 33.26
CA THR A 677 -25.22 -10.80 33.11
C THR A 677 -24.90 -10.28 31.70
N SER A 678 -25.44 -10.91 30.66
CA SER A 678 -25.21 -10.51 29.27
C SER A 678 -25.91 -9.19 28.95
N LYS A 679 -27.08 -8.91 29.55
CA LYS A 679 -27.73 -7.59 29.48
C LYS A 679 -26.86 -6.50 30.08
N ALA A 680 -26.27 -6.73 31.26
CA ALA A 680 -25.39 -5.75 31.89
C ALA A 680 -24.13 -5.46 31.04
N LEU A 681 -23.53 -6.48 30.41
CA LEU A 681 -22.41 -6.28 29.49
C LEU A 681 -22.84 -5.54 28.22
N PHE A 682 -23.99 -5.92 27.65
CA PHE A 682 -24.57 -5.24 26.49
C PHE A 682 -24.82 -3.75 26.77
N LEU A 683 -25.35 -3.39 27.95
CA LEU A 683 -25.57 -1.99 28.32
C LEU A 683 -24.27 -1.17 28.40
N LYS A 684 -23.13 -1.80 28.75
CA LYS A 684 -21.82 -1.14 28.74
C LYS A 684 -21.30 -0.86 27.32
N GLU A 685 -21.73 -1.62 26.33
CA GLU A 685 -21.43 -1.34 24.92
C GLU A 685 -22.27 -0.16 24.39
N VAL A 686 -23.51 -0.03 24.88
CA VAL A 686 -24.44 1.01 24.44
C VAL A 686 -24.13 2.35 25.11
N PHE A 687 -23.80 2.34 26.39
CA PHE A 687 -23.63 3.55 27.20
C PHE A 687 -22.23 3.64 27.79
N THR A 688 -21.67 4.85 27.70
CA THR A 688 -20.37 5.21 28.27
C THR A 688 -20.58 6.22 29.40
N GLU A 689 -19.86 6.05 30.51
CA GLU A 689 -19.82 7.03 31.58
C GLU A 689 -18.72 8.06 31.32
N ILE A 690 -19.10 9.33 31.23
CA ILE A 690 -18.19 10.48 31.12
C ILE A 690 -18.57 11.48 32.21
N ASP A 691 -17.63 11.84 33.08
CA ASP A 691 -17.83 12.79 34.19
C ASP A 691 -19.04 12.46 35.09
N GLY A 692 -19.29 11.17 35.35
CA GLY A 692 -20.42 10.71 36.16
C GLY A 692 -21.79 10.79 35.48
N LYS A 693 -21.83 11.09 34.17
CA LYS A 693 -23.04 11.02 33.34
C LYS A 693 -22.92 9.88 32.35
N SER A 694 -23.96 9.04 32.28
CA SER A 694 -24.07 7.97 31.31
C SER A 694 -24.72 8.51 30.04
N GLY A 695 -24.05 8.40 28.90
CA GLY A 695 -24.56 8.78 27.58
C GLY A 695 -24.34 7.68 26.55
N PRO A 696 -25.06 7.67 25.41
CA PRO A 696 -24.79 6.73 24.34
C PRO A 696 -23.34 6.82 23.86
N HIS A 697 -22.74 5.68 23.51
CA HIS A 697 -21.40 5.66 22.92
C HIS A 697 -21.37 6.52 21.64
N LEU A 698 -20.32 7.32 21.44
CA LEU A 698 -20.23 8.30 20.33
C LEU A 698 -20.32 7.65 18.94
N SER A 699 -19.94 6.38 18.81
CA SER A 699 -20.09 5.68 17.54
C SER A 699 -21.52 5.22 17.22
N LEU A 700 -22.41 5.22 18.21
CA LEU A 700 -23.82 4.84 18.05
C LEU A 700 -24.74 6.03 17.75
N ILE A 701 -24.24 7.27 17.87
CA ILE A 701 -24.98 8.48 17.49
C ILE A 701 -24.81 8.83 16.00
N ARG A 702 -23.89 8.17 15.30
CA ARG A 702 -23.67 8.30 13.85
C ARG A 702 -24.90 7.77 13.10
N ASP A 703 -25.52 8.60 12.25
CA ASP A 703 -26.67 8.15 11.45
C ASP A 703 -26.23 7.39 10.19
N LEU A 704 -26.04 6.07 10.34
CA LEU A 704 -25.65 5.19 9.24
C LEU A 704 -26.72 5.06 8.13
N SER A 705 -27.94 5.57 8.32
CA SER A 705 -28.93 5.63 7.21
C SER A 705 -28.51 6.61 6.10
N ARG A 706 -27.56 7.50 6.40
CA ARG A 706 -26.95 8.43 5.43
C ARG A 706 -25.78 7.80 4.66
N ALA A 707 -25.21 6.72 5.16
CA ALA A 707 -24.13 6.00 4.51
C ALA A 707 -24.63 5.22 3.29
N SER A 708 -23.73 4.91 2.36
CA SER A 708 -24.06 3.99 1.28
C SER A 708 -24.03 2.54 1.80
N ASN A 709 -24.73 1.62 1.13
CA ASN A 709 -24.76 0.21 1.51
C ASN A 709 -24.77 -0.69 0.27
N VAL A 710 -23.67 -0.68 -0.46
CA VAL A 710 -23.55 -1.38 -1.76
C VAL A 710 -23.58 -2.90 -1.63
N LEU A 711 -23.30 -3.44 -0.44
CA LEU A 711 -23.38 -4.88 -0.16
C LEU A 711 -24.75 -5.34 0.33
N GLU A 712 -25.70 -4.42 0.56
CA GLU A 712 -26.92 -4.71 1.33
C GLU A 712 -26.57 -5.35 2.70
N SER A 713 -25.51 -4.82 3.32
CA SER A 713 -24.95 -5.26 4.58
C SER A 713 -25.92 -5.01 5.73
N PHE A 714 -25.98 -5.96 6.66
CA PHE A 714 -26.72 -5.77 7.92
C PHE A 714 -26.06 -4.74 8.84
N LEU A 715 -24.82 -4.31 8.56
CA LEU A 715 -24.14 -3.24 9.33
C LEU A 715 -24.85 -1.89 9.19
N GLY A 716 -25.56 -1.66 8.08
CA GLY A 716 -26.37 -0.47 7.86
C GLY A 716 -27.82 -0.58 8.37
N GLU A 717 -28.22 -1.70 8.97
CA GLU A 717 -29.58 -1.86 9.50
C GLU A 717 -29.76 -1.17 10.85
N SER A 718 -30.98 -0.70 11.11
CA SER A 718 -31.32 -0.11 12.41
C SER A 718 -31.40 -1.19 13.50
N PHE A 719 -30.63 -1.00 14.57
CA PHE A 719 -30.66 -1.84 15.76
C PHE A 719 -31.75 -1.43 16.78
N VAL A 720 -32.60 -0.44 16.47
CA VAL A 720 -33.67 0.05 17.38
C VAL A 720 -34.64 -1.06 17.77
N LEU A 721 -34.98 -1.96 16.84
CA LEU A 721 -35.89 -3.08 17.10
C LEU A 721 -35.34 -4.04 18.16
N MET A 722 -34.04 -4.31 18.12
CA MET A 722 -33.36 -5.12 19.13
C MET A 722 -33.22 -4.40 20.47
N LEU A 723 -33.01 -3.07 20.47
CA LEU A 723 -32.89 -2.29 21.71
C LEU A 723 -34.22 -2.14 22.47
N LYS A 724 -35.35 -2.09 21.75
CA LYS A 724 -36.67 -1.84 22.35
C LYS A 724 -37.03 -2.80 23.50
N PRO A 725 -36.88 -4.13 23.36
CA PRO A 725 -37.09 -5.07 24.47
C PRO A 725 -36.11 -4.94 25.65
N ILE A 726 -34.94 -4.32 25.46
CA ILE A 726 -33.87 -4.21 26.47
C ILE A 726 -33.96 -2.88 27.24
N LEU A 727 -34.12 -1.77 26.51
CA LEU A 727 -34.08 -0.40 27.04
C LEU A 727 -35.47 0.21 27.25
N GLY A 728 -36.52 -0.40 26.70
CA GLY A 728 -37.84 0.20 26.61
C GLY A 728 -37.96 1.23 25.48
N ASP A 729 -39.19 1.67 25.22
CA ASP A 729 -39.52 2.52 24.05
C ASP A 729 -38.85 3.89 24.12
N GLU A 730 -38.78 4.52 25.29
CA GLU A 730 -38.27 5.89 25.45
C GLU A 730 -36.77 5.99 25.12
N LEU A 731 -35.95 5.12 25.69
CA LEU A 731 -34.49 5.12 25.49
C LEU A 731 -34.11 4.58 24.11
N SER A 732 -34.79 3.53 23.63
CA SER A 732 -34.51 2.97 22.30
C SER A 732 -34.86 3.94 21.16
N ASN A 733 -35.89 4.78 21.35
CA ASN A 733 -36.26 5.79 20.36
C ASN A 733 -35.15 6.81 20.10
N GLN A 734 -34.24 7.06 21.06
CA GLN A 734 -33.12 8.01 20.88
C GLN A 734 -32.21 7.65 19.69
N PHE A 735 -32.19 6.39 19.27
CA PHE A 735 -31.36 5.89 18.16
C PHE A 735 -32.11 5.81 16.82
N ARG A 736 -33.30 6.42 16.72
CA ARG A 736 -34.06 6.48 15.47
C ARG A 736 -33.54 7.57 14.56
N GLN A 737 -33.58 7.31 13.26
CA GLN A 737 -33.27 8.29 12.21
C GLN A 737 -33.98 9.62 12.41
N ASP A 738 -35.30 9.63 12.67
CA ASP A 738 -36.06 10.86 12.89
C ASP A 738 -35.52 11.70 14.06
N ASN A 739 -34.97 11.04 15.10
CA ASN A 739 -34.36 11.72 16.24
C ASN A 739 -32.96 12.24 15.91
N PHE A 740 -32.16 11.52 15.12
CA PHE A 740 -30.89 12.03 14.62
C PHE A 740 -31.07 13.25 13.71
N GLU A 741 -32.07 13.21 12.82
CA GLU A 741 -32.42 14.36 11.98
C GLU A 741 -32.87 15.55 12.83
N LEU A 742 -33.71 15.31 13.86
CA LEU A 742 -34.13 16.36 14.79
C LEU A 742 -32.95 16.96 15.56
N LEU A 743 -32.00 16.13 16.04
CA LEU A 743 -30.80 16.58 16.75
C LEU A 743 -29.92 17.46 15.84
N VAL A 744 -29.71 17.05 14.59
CA VAL A 744 -28.96 17.85 13.60
C VAL A 744 -29.69 19.15 13.29
N ASN A 745 -31.01 19.10 13.11
CA ASN A 745 -31.81 20.30 12.85
C ASN A 745 -31.72 21.31 14.01
N GLN A 746 -31.86 20.83 15.26
CA GLN A 746 -31.71 21.66 16.47
C GLN A 746 -30.30 22.20 16.66
N ALA A 747 -29.27 21.40 16.36
CA ALA A 747 -27.88 21.86 16.39
C ALA A 747 -27.66 22.98 15.37
N ILE A 748 -28.20 22.84 14.14
CA ILE A 748 -28.12 23.89 13.12
C ILE A 748 -28.90 25.15 13.55
N ASP A 749 -30.09 25.01 14.15
CA ASP A 749 -30.86 26.15 14.70
C ASP A 749 -30.00 26.94 15.70
N ARG A 750 -29.44 26.25 16.70
CA ARG A 750 -28.59 26.86 17.74
C ARG A 750 -27.34 27.49 17.16
N LEU A 751 -26.65 26.82 16.24
CA LEU A 751 -25.42 27.32 15.63
C LEU A 751 -25.64 28.51 14.69
N ILE A 752 -26.83 28.65 14.10
CA ILE A 752 -27.20 29.84 13.32
C ILE A 752 -27.44 31.05 14.25
N GLU A 753 -28.01 30.83 15.43
CA GLU A 753 -28.22 31.89 16.44
C GLU A 753 -26.93 32.26 17.16
N ASN A 754 -26.13 31.24 17.52
CA ASN A 754 -24.88 31.37 18.25
C ASN A 754 -23.88 30.27 17.84
N ASN A 755 -22.80 30.66 17.16
CA ASN A 755 -21.85 29.72 16.57
C ASN A 755 -20.80 29.16 17.56
N ASP A 756 -20.82 29.58 18.82
CA ASP A 756 -19.86 29.19 19.86
C ASP A 756 -20.25 27.94 20.68
N ASP A 757 -21.38 27.29 20.35
CA ASP A 757 -21.88 26.15 21.12
C ASP A 757 -21.16 24.83 20.75
N PHE A 758 -20.19 24.44 21.58
CA PHE A 758 -19.43 23.20 21.45
C PHE A 758 -20.30 21.94 21.38
N LEU A 759 -21.39 21.88 22.16
CA LEU A 759 -22.26 20.70 22.15
C LEU A 759 -23.01 20.58 20.83
N SER A 760 -23.48 21.68 20.25
CA SER A 760 -24.15 21.64 18.95
C SER A 760 -23.19 21.27 17.81
N TRP A 761 -21.94 21.75 17.83
CA TRP A 761 -20.91 21.28 16.90
C TRP A 761 -20.60 19.80 17.09
N SER A 762 -20.52 19.34 18.34
CA SER A 762 -20.30 17.92 18.67
C SER A 762 -21.45 17.04 18.19
N HIS A 763 -22.71 17.49 18.30
CA HIS A 763 -23.87 16.77 17.75
C HIS A 763 -23.83 16.72 16.22
N LEU A 764 -23.53 17.85 15.56
CA LEU A 764 -23.42 17.89 14.10
C LEU A 764 -22.31 16.95 13.60
N HIS A 765 -21.14 17.00 14.23
CA HIS A 765 -20.00 16.12 13.93
C HIS A 765 -20.28 14.65 14.27
N GLY A 766 -20.89 14.38 15.42
CA GLY A 766 -21.17 13.03 15.92
C GLY A 766 -22.25 12.31 15.11
N VAL A 767 -23.28 13.03 14.66
CA VAL A 767 -24.37 12.44 13.86
C VAL A 767 -23.98 12.31 12.40
N LEU A 768 -23.53 13.38 11.75
CA LEU A 768 -23.22 13.36 10.31
C LEU A 768 -21.75 13.06 10.02
N GLY A 769 -20.82 13.81 10.63
CA GLY A 769 -19.39 13.57 10.45
C GLY A 769 -19.01 13.72 8.98
N GLY A 770 -18.53 12.67 8.33
CA GLY A 770 -18.27 12.64 6.89
C GLY A 770 -19.38 11.99 6.05
N LEU A 771 -20.58 11.77 6.60
CA LEU A 771 -21.72 11.20 5.85
C LEU A 771 -22.54 12.28 5.14
N PRO A 772 -23.23 11.94 4.03
CA PRO A 772 -24.14 12.86 3.35
C PRO A 772 -25.19 13.50 4.28
N PRO A 773 -25.39 14.83 4.22
CA PRO A 773 -26.37 15.51 5.05
C PRO A 773 -27.81 15.16 4.64
N TYR A 774 -28.79 15.42 5.51
CA TYR A 774 -30.21 15.29 5.17
C TYR A 774 -30.61 16.30 4.09
N GLU A 775 -31.34 15.85 3.07
CA GLU A 775 -31.66 16.65 1.87
C GLU A 775 -32.37 17.97 2.20
N ASN A 776 -33.30 17.93 3.15
CA ASN A 776 -34.03 19.10 3.65
C ASN A 776 -33.18 20.09 4.46
N LEU A 777 -32.01 19.67 4.96
CA LEU A 777 -31.11 20.49 5.78
C LEU A 777 -29.90 21.03 5.01
N VAL A 778 -29.64 20.57 3.78
CA VAL A 778 -28.51 20.99 2.93
C VAL A 778 -28.36 22.51 2.87
N ASN A 779 -29.41 23.23 2.47
CA ASN A 779 -29.38 24.69 2.34
C ASN A 779 -29.12 25.39 3.68
N ARG A 780 -29.60 24.81 4.78
CA ARG A 780 -29.40 25.35 6.12
C ARG A 780 -27.96 25.16 6.59
N GLN A 781 -27.35 24.01 6.31
CA GLN A 781 -25.94 23.75 6.59
C GLN A 781 -25.03 24.66 5.76
N ILE A 782 -25.33 24.82 4.46
CA ILE A 782 -24.61 25.77 3.61
C ILE A 782 -24.68 27.17 4.22
N LYS A 783 -25.86 27.61 4.68
CA LYS A 783 -26.02 28.91 5.36
C LYS A 783 -25.17 28.99 6.64
N LEU A 784 -25.23 27.98 7.51
CA LEU A 784 -24.44 27.91 8.74
C LEU A 784 -22.95 28.07 8.45
N PHE A 785 -22.38 27.21 7.59
CA PHE A 785 -20.96 27.26 7.26
C PHE A 785 -20.58 28.56 6.53
N SER A 786 -21.49 29.12 5.73
CA SER A 786 -21.29 30.41 5.06
C SER A 786 -21.35 31.62 6.00
N GLN A 787 -21.98 31.52 7.17
CA GLN A 787 -22.07 32.60 8.15
C GLN A 787 -21.05 32.49 9.30
N CYS A 788 -20.59 31.27 9.60
CA CYS A 788 -19.59 31.04 10.65
C CYS A 788 -18.24 31.72 10.35
N GLN A 789 -17.63 32.31 11.37
CA GLN A 789 -16.29 32.92 11.34
C GLN A 789 -15.33 31.99 12.08
N PHE A 790 -14.76 31.01 11.40
CA PHE A 790 -14.01 29.92 12.03
C PHE A 790 -12.70 30.42 12.66
N ALA A 791 -12.05 31.40 12.02
CA ALA A 791 -10.86 32.03 12.58
C ALA A 791 -11.12 32.70 13.94
N HIS A 792 -12.28 33.35 14.10
CA HIS A 792 -12.69 33.96 15.38
C HIS A 792 -12.94 32.89 16.45
N LEU A 793 -13.62 31.80 16.10
CA LEU A 793 -13.83 30.68 17.03
C LEU A 793 -12.50 30.13 17.55
N ILE A 794 -11.47 29.99 16.70
CA ILE A 794 -10.14 29.54 17.12
C ILE A 794 -9.40 30.57 18.00
N GLU A 795 -9.67 31.86 17.82
CA GLU A 795 -9.14 32.89 18.71
C GLU A 795 -9.70 32.73 20.14
N GLU A 796 -11.01 32.49 20.27
CA GLU A 796 -11.74 32.35 21.53
C GLU A 796 -11.56 30.97 22.20
N ASP A 797 -11.83 29.89 21.47
CA ASP A 797 -11.68 28.50 21.90
C ASP A 797 -11.13 27.65 20.75
N MET A 798 -9.86 27.29 20.88
CA MET A 798 -9.12 26.53 19.88
C MET A 798 -9.75 25.17 19.58
N ASN A 799 -10.23 24.44 20.60
CA ASN A 799 -10.79 23.10 20.40
C ASN A 799 -12.12 23.17 19.66
N LEU A 800 -12.97 24.14 20.03
CA LEU A 800 -14.23 24.43 19.37
C LEU A 800 -14.02 24.82 17.91
N GLY A 801 -13.15 25.79 17.65
CA GLY A 801 -12.91 26.28 16.30
C GLY A 801 -12.32 25.21 15.37
N ILE A 802 -11.46 24.33 15.91
CA ILE A 802 -10.92 23.18 15.20
C ILE A 802 -11.98 22.12 14.89
N LEU A 803 -12.84 21.78 15.86
CA LEU A 803 -13.98 20.88 15.63
C LEU A 803 -14.91 21.45 14.55
N ALA A 804 -15.19 22.75 14.60
CA ALA A 804 -16.07 23.44 13.68
C ALA A 804 -15.52 23.44 12.23
N ILE A 805 -14.26 23.85 12.03
CA ILE A 805 -13.66 23.88 10.68
C ILE A 805 -13.47 22.47 10.13
N HIS A 806 -13.10 21.50 10.97
CA HIS A 806 -12.98 20.10 10.57
C HIS A 806 -14.33 19.57 10.09
N THR A 807 -15.39 19.76 10.89
CA THR A 807 -16.77 19.37 10.56
C THR A 807 -17.27 19.99 9.27
N ALA A 808 -17.01 21.29 9.05
CA ALA A 808 -17.36 21.94 7.80
C ALA A 808 -16.58 21.35 6.62
N SER A 809 -15.27 21.14 6.77
CA SER A 809 -14.40 20.64 5.69
C SER A 809 -14.76 19.22 5.22
N ILE A 810 -15.14 18.32 6.14
CA ILE A 810 -15.55 16.94 5.81
C ILE A 810 -16.96 16.86 5.19
N GLN A 811 -17.82 17.86 5.42
CA GLN A 811 -19.17 17.92 4.86
C GLN A 811 -19.22 18.53 3.45
N VAL A 812 -18.32 19.46 3.13
CA VAL A 812 -18.26 20.14 1.82
C VAL A 812 -18.31 19.20 0.61
N PRO A 813 -17.64 18.04 0.59
CA PRO A 813 -17.73 17.09 -0.51
C PRO A 813 -19.14 16.60 -0.83
N HIS A 814 -20.07 16.69 0.11
CA HIS A 814 -21.47 16.29 -0.08
C HIS A 814 -22.41 17.45 -0.42
N LEU A 815 -21.95 18.70 -0.34
CA LEU A 815 -22.78 19.90 -0.48
C LEU A 815 -22.76 20.51 -1.88
N ASP A 816 -21.84 20.07 -2.76
CA ASP A 816 -21.68 20.54 -4.15
C ASP A 816 -21.78 22.06 -4.30
N ASN A 817 -20.99 22.80 -3.49
CA ASN A 817 -21.05 24.26 -3.42
C ASN A 817 -19.66 24.90 -3.50
N ASP A 818 -19.29 25.34 -4.70
CA ASP A 818 -17.99 25.96 -5.00
C ASP A 818 -17.75 27.27 -4.23
N ASN A 819 -18.80 28.05 -3.97
CA ASN A 819 -18.70 29.31 -3.22
C ASN A 819 -18.35 29.03 -1.75
N LEU A 820 -19.03 28.05 -1.15
CA LEU A 820 -18.75 27.61 0.22
C LEU A 820 -17.33 27.02 0.32
N ARG A 821 -16.93 26.18 -0.64
CA ARG A 821 -15.56 25.66 -0.71
C ARG A 821 -14.53 26.79 -0.72
N SER A 822 -14.71 27.77 -1.60
CA SER A 822 -13.80 28.93 -1.73
C SER A 822 -13.75 29.77 -0.44
N LYS A 823 -14.91 29.93 0.23
CA LYS A 823 -14.97 30.57 1.54
C LYS A 823 -14.16 29.80 2.59
N LEU A 824 -14.35 28.48 2.70
CA LEU A 824 -13.66 27.66 3.69
C LEU A 824 -12.15 27.56 3.42
N GLN A 825 -11.73 27.57 2.15
CA GLN A 825 -10.31 27.72 1.79
C GLN A 825 -9.75 29.03 2.35
N SER A 826 -10.49 30.13 2.24
CA SER A 826 -10.10 31.43 2.79
C SER A 826 -10.07 31.42 4.32
N GLU A 827 -11.01 30.73 4.97
CA GLU A 827 -11.04 30.58 6.44
C GLU A 827 -9.85 29.77 6.96
N ILE A 828 -9.46 28.66 6.31
CA ILE A 828 -8.25 27.90 6.69
C ILE A 828 -6.99 28.78 6.63
N ILE A 829 -6.88 29.64 5.62
CA ILE A 829 -5.79 30.62 5.47
C ILE A 829 -5.83 31.67 6.59
N ASN A 830 -7.01 32.16 6.96
CA ASN A 830 -7.18 33.08 8.08
C ASN A 830 -6.81 32.42 9.42
N ILE A 831 -7.19 31.16 9.63
CA ILE A 831 -6.82 30.37 10.81
C ILE A 831 -5.30 30.24 10.91
N ALA A 832 -4.60 29.92 9.82
CA ALA A 832 -3.14 29.88 9.82
C ALA A 832 -2.52 31.23 10.19
N SER A 833 -3.16 32.34 9.80
CA SER A 833 -2.71 33.69 10.17
C SER A 833 -2.89 33.97 11.67
N VAL A 834 -3.96 33.45 12.27
CA VAL A 834 -4.22 33.53 13.72
C VAL A 834 -3.17 32.74 14.50
N LEU A 835 -2.90 31.51 14.06
CA LEU A 835 -1.91 30.63 14.69
C LEU A 835 -0.50 31.22 14.60
N ALA A 836 -0.09 31.73 13.42
CA ALA A 836 1.20 32.40 13.26
C ALA A 836 1.39 33.57 14.24
N LYS A 837 0.33 34.36 14.52
CA LYS A 837 0.39 35.43 15.53
C LYS A 837 0.56 34.88 16.94
N LYS A 838 -0.11 33.77 17.28
CA LYS A 838 0.02 33.11 18.59
C LYS A 838 1.42 32.52 18.78
N ASP A 839 2.01 31.89 17.75
CA ASP A 839 3.39 31.36 17.78
C ASP A 839 4.43 32.46 18.06
N ILE A 840 4.26 33.63 17.44
CA ILE A 840 5.12 34.80 17.66
C ILE A 840 5.00 35.31 19.11
N MET A 841 3.83 35.21 19.71
CA MET A 841 3.58 35.68 21.09
C MET A 841 3.98 34.66 22.17
N GLN A 842 4.07 33.36 21.84
CA GLN A 842 4.28 32.28 22.82
C GLN A 842 5.71 31.73 22.90
N LYS A 843 6.69 32.12 22.06
CA LYS A 843 8.09 31.68 22.23
C LYS A 843 8.64 32.06 23.61
N PRO A 844 8.81 31.11 24.57
CA PRO A 844 9.46 31.39 25.84
C PRO A 844 10.97 31.36 25.62
N LYS A 845 11.70 32.15 26.41
CA LYS A 845 13.16 32.22 26.37
C LYS A 845 13.87 31.07 27.08
N ASP A 846 13.18 30.15 27.74
CA ASP A 846 13.82 29.07 28.50
C ASP A 846 13.00 27.78 28.47
N GLU A 847 13.75 26.68 28.49
CA GLU A 847 13.43 25.27 28.25
C GLU A 847 12.28 24.70 29.11
N GLN A 848 11.27 24.10 28.45
CA GLN A 848 10.53 22.89 28.85
C GLN A 848 9.54 22.49 27.72
N HIS A 849 10.05 21.85 26.67
CA HIS A 849 9.27 21.40 25.50
C HIS A 849 8.98 19.88 25.60
N SER A 850 7.71 19.51 25.74
CA SER A 850 7.23 18.17 25.29
C SER A 850 5.70 18.10 25.15
N THR A 851 4.92 18.81 25.97
CA THR A 851 3.45 18.70 25.93
C THR A 851 2.76 19.67 24.97
N ASN A 852 3.27 20.91 24.79
CA ASN A 852 2.66 21.90 23.89
C ASN A 852 2.92 21.61 22.41
N GLU A 853 4.08 21.01 22.08
CA GLU A 853 4.47 20.66 20.71
C GLU A 853 3.55 19.60 20.11
N SER A 854 3.03 18.68 20.93
CA SER A 854 2.07 17.66 20.52
C SER A 854 0.69 18.22 20.15
N VAL A 855 0.23 19.31 20.76
CA VAL A 855 -1.10 19.90 20.49
C VAL A 855 -1.05 20.76 19.23
N GLU A 856 0.03 21.54 19.05
CA GLU A 856 0.24 22.36 17.86
C GLU A 856 0.36 21.49 16.60
N GLN A 857 1.07 20.37 16.70
CA GLN A 857 1.17 19.40 15.61
C GLN A 857 -0.20 18.83 15.21
N GLN A 858 -1.04 18.45 16.18
CA GLN A 858 -2.40 17.94 15.90
C GLN A 858 -3.25 18.98 15.16
N ILE A 859 -3.11 20.26 15.50
CA ILE A 859 -3.81 21.34 14.82
C ILE A 859 -3.36 21.45 13.37
N TYR A 860 -2.05 21.40 13.11
CA TYR A 860 -1.52 21.42 11.75
C TYR A 860 -1.99 20.21 10.94
N GLU A 861 -2.03 19.02 11.54
CA GLU A 861 -2.58 17.82 10.89
C GLU A 861 -4.05 18.00 10.50
N ILE A 862 -4.88 18.59 11.38
CA ILE A 862 -6.29 18.86 11.06
C ILE A 862 -6.43 19.90 9.94
N LEU A 863 -5.61 20.96 9.92
CA LEU A 863 -5.62 21.93 8.82
C LEU A 863 -5.23 21.30 7.49
N LEU A 864 -4.31 20.33 7.51
CA LEU A 864 -3.90 19.58 6.32
C LEU A 864 -5.00 18.64 5.83
N ASP A 865 -5.68 17.94 6.74
CA ASP A 865 -6.85 17.13 6.40
C ASP A 865 -7.99 18.00 5.85
N SER A 866 -8.26 19.16 6.46
CA SER A 866 -9.24 20.12 5.96
C SER A 866 -8.85 20.65 4.57
N ALA A 867 -7.58 20.96 4.32
CA ALA A 867 -7.11 21.35 2.98
C ALA A 867 -7.36 20.24 1.96
N LEU A 868 -7.05 18.98 2.30
CA LEU A 868 -7.32 17.82 1.45
C LEU A 868 -8.81 17.65 1.15
N ASN A 869 -9.68 17.70 2.18
CA ASN A 869 -11.12 17.53 2.01
C ASN A 869 -11.73 18.61 1.10
N LEU A 870 -11.26 19.86 1.21
CA LEU A 870 -11.68 20.94 0.31
C LEU A 870 -11.19 20.72 -1.13
N SER A 871 -10.03 20.10 -1.32
CA SER A 871 -9.43 19.86 -2.63
C SER A 871 -10.07 18.71 -3.40
N ILE A 872 -10.48 17.62 -2.76
CA ILE A 872 -11.02 16.40 -3.42
C ILE A 872 -12.26 16.69 -4.30
N THR A 873 -13.00 17.74 -3.99
CA THR A 873 -14.21 18.15 -4.75
C THR A 873 -13.91 18.80 -6.09
N SER A 874 -12.64 19.09 -6.38
CA SER A 874 -12.22 19.76 -7.60
C SER A 874 -11.76 18.75 -8.65
N ASN A 875 -12.01 19.07 -9.92
CA ASN A 875 -11.44 18.34 -11.06
C ASN A 875 -9.89 18.42 -11.09
N HIS A 876 -9.27 19.31 -10.29
CA HIS A 876 -7.83 19.48 -10.16
C HIS A 876 -7.37 19.32 -8.71
N ALA A 877 -7.91 18.33 -7.98
CA ALA A 877 -7.73 18.16 -6.54
C ALA A 877 -6.29 18.36 -6.04
N ILE A 878 -5.30 17.72 -6.67
CA ILE A 878 -3.90 17.84 -6.25
C ILE A 878 -3.34 19.24 -6.48
N GLY A 879 -3.71 19.89 -7.58
CA GLY A 879 -3.33 21.26 -7.88
C GLY A 879 -3.91 22.24 -6.86
N ASP A 880 -5.19 22.11 -6.54
CA ASP A 880 -5.87 22.94 -5.55
C ASP A 880 -5.31 22.73 -4.14
N PHE A 881 -5.01 21.48 -3.79
CA PHE A 881 -4.29 21.16 -2.55
C PHE A 881 -2.94 21.90 -2.52
N GLY A 882 -2.18 21.83 -3.60
CA GLY A 882 -0.93 22.56 -3.72
C GLY A 882 -1.07 24.07 -3.55
N VAL A 883 -2.12 24.69 -4.09
CA VAL A 883 -2.40 26.12 -3.91
C VAL A 883 -2.68 26.46 -2.45
N ILE A 884 -3.49 25.65 -1.75
CA ILE A 884 -3.80 25.86 -0.33
C ILE A 884 -2.53 25.72 0.51
N ILE A 885 -1.75 24.64 0.31
CA ILE A 885 -0.51 24.39 1.03
C ILE A 885 0.50 25.53 0.84
N ASN A 886 0.67 26.01 -0.40
CA ASN A 886 1.54 27.14 -0.68
C ASN A 886 1.17 28.38 0.14
N LYS A 887 -0.12 28.72 0.22
CA LYS A 887 -0.61 29.87 1.00
C LYS A 887 -0.45 29.66 2.50
N LEU A 888 -0.66 28.45 3.00
CA LEU A 888 -0.44 28.11 4.40
C LEU A 888 1.02 28.35 4.81
N ILE A 889 1.96 27.89 3.98
CA ILE A 889 3.39 28.07 4.20
C ILE A 889 3.80 29.56 4.12
N ASP A 890 3.25 30.31 3.15
CA ASP A 890 3.49 31.75 3.01
C ASP A 890 3.10 32.53 4.27
N ILE A 891 2.05 32.08 4.96
CA ILE A 891 1.49 32.76 6.14
C ILE A 891 2.13 32.27 7.43
N ASN A 892 2.28 30.96 7.58
CA ASN A 892 2.84 30.35 8.78
C ASN A 892 3.98 29.38 8.45
N PRO A 893 5.23 29.87 8.33
CA PRO A 893 6.38 29.03 8.05
C PRO A 893 6.69 27.98 9.14
N SER A 894 6.16 28.10 10.37
CA SER A 894 6.33 27.08 11.42
C SER A 894 5.70 25.74 11.04
N MET A 895 4.75 25.72 10.09
CA MET A 895 4.12 24.50 9.59
C MET A 895 5.02 23.69 8.63
N ILE A 896 6.10 24.28 8.11
CA ILE A 896 6.96 23.65 7.09
C ILE A 896 7.45 22.24 7.49
N PRO A 897 7.92 21.97 8.72
CA PRO A 897 8.39 20.62 9.09
C PRO A 897 7.28 19.54 8.96
N VAL A 898 6.07 19.84 9.45
CA VAL A 898 4.92 18.92 9.40
C VAL A 898 4.46 18.72 7.95
N ILE A 899 4.30 19.83 7.20
CA ILE A 899 3.87 19.79 5.80
C ILE A 899 4.90 19.05 4.94
N ARG A 900 6.20 19.30 5.14
CA ARG A 900 7.29 18.68 4.38
C ARG A 900 7.29 17.16 4.56
N TYR A 901 7.14 16.68 5.80
CA TYR A 901 7.06 15.26 6.07
C TYR A 901 5.90 14.62 5.30
N MET A 902 4.70 15.21 5.38
CA MET A 902 3.52 14.71 4.69
C MET A 902 3.66 14.78 3.16
N VAL A 903 4.11 15.89 2.59
CA VAL A 903 4.29 16.05 1.13
C VAL A 903 5.36 15.11 0.59
N GLN A 904 6.44 14.86 1.35
CA GLN A 904 7.44 13.85 0.98
C GLN A 904 6.82 12.46 0.92
N ARG A 905 6.04 12.07 1.93
CA ARG A 905 5.31 10.80 1.94
C ARG A 905 4.36 10.68 0.76
N LEU A 906 3.56 11.72 0.49
CA LEU A 906 2.64 11.75 -0.66
C LEU A 906 3.40 11.60 -1.98
N TYR A 907 4.56 12.25 -2.13
CA TYR A 907 5.38 12.12 -3.33
C TYR A 907 5.97 10.70 -3.49
N ASP A 908 6.37 10.06 -2.39
CA ASP A 908 6.99 8.74 -2.41
C ASP A 908 5.98 7.60 -2.60
N GLU A 909 4.78 7.73 -2.05
CA GLU A 909 3.78 6.65 -1.93
C GLU A 909 2.64 6.72 -2.96
N LEU A 910 2.35 7.88 -3.55
CA LEU A 910 1.26 8.00 -4.51
C LEU A 910 1.65 7.49 -5.91
N PRO A 911 0.66 7.07 -6.72
CA PRO A 911 0.89 6.75 -8.13
C PRO A 911 1.48 7.93 -8.91
N ILE A 912 2.23 7.64 -9.98
CA ILE A 912 2.98 8.61 -10.79
C ILE A 912 2.12 9.80 -11.24
N ASN A 913 0.90 9.54 -11.72
CA ASN A 913 -0.04 10.57 -12.19
C ASN A 913 -0.41 11.59 -11.11
N GLN A 914 -0.36 11.19 -9.84
CA GLN A 914 -0.65 12.04 -8.70
C GLN A 914 0.62 12.67 -8.12
N ALA A 915 1.63 11.84 -7.81
CA ALA A 915 2.87 12.24 -7.15
C ALA A 915 3.61 13.34 -7.91
N LYS A 916 3.63 13.28 -9.25
CA LYS A 916 4.39 14.21 -10.09
C LYS A 916 3.98 15.68 -9.87
N ASN A 917 2.72 15.93 -9.53
CA ASN A 917 2.18 17.27 -9.30
C ASN A 917 2.61 17.87 -7.94
N LEU A 918 3.18 17.06 -7.04
CA LEU A 918 3.66 17.50 -5.73
C LEU A 918 5.12 17.97 -5.75
N SER A 919 5.83 17.72 -6.85
CA SER A 919 7.28 18.01 -6.97
C SER A 919 7.60 19.48 -6.74
N SER A 920 6.79 20.41 -7.26
CA SER A 920 6.99 21.85 -7.10
C SER A 920 6.85 22.30 -5.65
N ILE A 921 5.86 21.77 -4.94
CA ILE A 921 5.61 22.03 -3.51
C ILE A 921 6.75 21.46 -2.67
N LEU A 922 7.19 20.24 -2.97
CA LEU A 922 8.29 19.59 -2.27
C LEU A 922 9.61 20.36 -2.41
N VAL A 923 9.91 20.81 -3.63
CA VAL A 923 11.09 21.64 -3.91
C VAL A 923 11.00 22.98 -3.17
N ARG A 924 9.82 23.62 -3.15
CA ARG A 924 9.61 24.86 -2.37
C ARG A 924 9.87 24.66 -0.88
N LEU A 925 9.29 23.60 -0.29
CA LEU A 925 9.47 23.24 1.13
C LEU A 925 10.94 22.97 1.50
N ARG A 926 11.78 22.60 0.53
CA ARG A 926 13.23 22.42 0.70
C ARG A 926 14.03 23.71 0.47
N ALA A 927 13.48 24.67 -0.26
CA ALA A 927 14.12 25.95 -0.57
C ALA A 927 14.05 26.94 0.60
N ASP A 928 12.95 26.90 1.35
CA ASP A 928 12.74 27.80 2.48
C ASP A 928 13.78 27.54 3.58
N ARG A 929 14.56 28.59 3.89
CA ARG A 929 15.55 28.60 4.98
C ARG A 929 14.82 28.73 6.30
N VAL A 930 14.17 27.66 6.76
CA VAL A 930 13.61 27.65 8.11
C VAL A 930 14.75 27.41 9.09
N TYR A 931 14.94 28.37 9.99
CA TYR A 931 16.02 28.54 10.98
C TYR A 931 17.32 29.16 10.44
N SER A 932 17.34 30.50 10.45
CA SER A 932 18.51 31.28 10.90
C SER A 932 18.27 31.77 12.31
#